data_AF-A0A9P4NJL8-F1
#
_entry.id   AF-A0A9P4NJL8-F1
#
_cell.length_a   1.000
_cell.length_b   1.000
_cell.length_c   1.000
_cell.angle_alpha   90.00
_cell.angle_beta   90.00
_cell.angle_gamma   90.00
#
_symmetry.space_group_name_H-M   'P 1'
#
loop_
_entity.id
_entity.type
_entity.pdbx_description
1 polymer ?
#
loop_
_entity_poly.entity_id
_entity_poly.type
_entity_poly.pdbx_seq_one_letter_code
_entity_poly.pdbx_strand_id
1 'polypeptide(L)'
;MALSATCALYALLNIKSPLCPGTTTISASSPTSSSSSRISSSSSASVISLIIRQASSSTSSATVSSPSAPVSSSSLSLSGLSSLLSSISSSQSTVIVTPTLVSPSKPSLSASKSSRTSKSSSTSKSFSTSKPSSTPIVSKQSTGFRNTVISTRTSFSSKQSTIPSNTYLSSSSALGIPASSKTSTSATLSSILSSFRSISNTPLASTTTSITIYSVLSASSNTIFVSLSSQQSSRSSEASSSSSSASITSSSAPASSSLGIFSDSSSILASSSIALTASSTSSVIPSASASPNTGPVTVDSTILVFARDTASSYSATSGLNGHGIPYQLVIVPSAGTTLPTLNSSLTDGNYGGIIVLGEVSYQYSAGFASALTPEQWQTLYAYQIAFGVRMARLDVYPGSDFGTTTAIPGAGCCDIGVEQPVSFTNTSAFPTAGYVQGATMSTQGLWHYPATITDSSTTWEVASFGAGGLFSSRSTAAVINNFGGRQQIAWFTSFANDWSTTSNFLQHSYIHFVTRGLFAGRRRIFFGTQIDDMHLETELYFPVGGNFRLRPADLDAHVAWTKDINGRLPAGSNFFVEIGHNGNGDIQAAVSIDNPASCSPETGIEFDELPATPLEFQKAVGTGANIWPKAPASYIWSLACAKYDPLASWFMIPANRDAFAHVSHTFAHMSQNNATYSDANREIFYNIAWMKQVGIWDAARFSSGGLIPPAITGLHNGDAIKAWMDNGIKHVVGDNTRPPLRNQENEFWPVVSSVANNGYAGLTIVPRWATTIFYNCDTAACTTAEWVTTSGGKGDFAALLKDGLTTNTRHLLGLHHDPFMFHQANMRQTDVESFTVGNQSGKMSLLQVWTETIAQEMSRITTWPLITIKHDDIATEFLNRMTRDKCVPSLKWTVAAEGQSIIDATVGASGNSCGTPIPVTFPVDAVTTAGGTTSEKVGSDPVVKWNTLSGSAVSWKFASPIAV
;
A
#
# COMPACT_ATOMS: atom_id res chain seq x y z
N MET A 1 24.55 -15.13 32.48
CA MET A 1 23.51 -14.23 31.91
C MET A 1 22.27 -14.11 32.80
N ALA A 2 21.61 -15.20 33.22
CA ALA A 2 20.32 -15.17 33.94
C ALA A 2 20.14 -14.08 35.03
N LEU A 3 21.10 -13.92 35.95
CA LEU A 3 21.01 -12.96 37.06
C LEU A 3 20.84 -11.48 36.62
N SER A 4 21.39 -11.11 35.45
CA SER A 4 21.34 -9.73 34.95
C SER A 4 19.92 -9.34 34.50
N ALA A 5 19.25 -10.24 33.77
CA ALA A 5 17.86 -10.07 33.36
C ALA A 5 16.91 -9.93 34.57
N THR A 6 17.22 -10.62 35.67
CA THR A 6 16.42 -10.53 36.91
C THR A 6 16.51 -9.14 37.54
N CYS A 7 17.72 -8.60 37.82
CA CYS A 7 17.83 -7.26 38.41
C CYS A 7 17.31 -6.15 37.48
N ALA A 8 17.42 -6.32 36.14
CA ALA A 8 16.82 -5.40 35.18
C ALA A 8 15.28 -5.36 35.25
N LEU A 9 14.63 -6.52 35.41
CA LEU A 9 13.18 -6.61 35.56
C LEU A 9 12.69 -5.96 36.87
N TYR A 10 13.42 -6.11 37.97
CA TYR A 10 13.13 -5.42 39.24
C TYR A 10 13.27 -3.89 39.13
N ALA A 11 14.20 -3.39 38.31
CA ALA A 11 14.35 -1.96 38.05
C ALA A 11 13.17 -1.39 37.21
N LEU A 12 12.73 -2.12 36.18
CA LEU A 12 11.56 -1.75 35.36
C LEU A 12 10.24 -1.75 36.16
N LEU A 13 10.12 -2.63 37.14
CA LEU A 13 8.95 -2.73 38.03
C LEU A 13 9.06 -1.89 39.30
N ASN A 14 10.20 -1.20 39.52
CA ASN A 14 10.48 -0.33 40.66
C ASN A 14 10.34 -1.01 42.05
N ILE A 15 10.65 -2.30 42.13
CA ILE A 15 10.55 -3.12 43.35
C ILE A 15 11.95 -3.38 43.91
N LYS A 16 12.19 -3.05 45.19
CA LYS A 16 13.47 -3.35 45.86
C LYS A 16 13.58 -4.83 46.23
N SER A 17 14.67 -5.47 45.81
CA SER A 17 15.03 -6.84 46.16
C SER A 17 16.38 -6.88 46.89
N PRO A 18 16.53 -7.67 47.98
CA PRO A 18 17.79 -7.74 48.75
C PRO A 18 18.92 -8.51 48.04
N LEU A 19 18.67 -9.07 46.84
CA LEU A 19 19.64 -9.89 46.10
C LEU A 19 20.46 -9.12 45.04
N CYS A 20 20.17 -7.83 44.80
CA CYS A 20 20.94 -6.97 43.90
C CYS A 20 21.73 -5.94 44.74
N PRO A 21 23.05 -6.11 44.98
CA PRO A 21 23.82 -5.23 45.86
C PRO A 21 24.07 -3.85 45.23
N GLY A 22 23.74 -2.79 45.96
CA GLY A 22 24.00 -1.40 45.55
C GLY A 22 25.36 -0.89 46.02
N THR A 23 26.09 -0.17 45.16
CA THR A 23 27.34 0.53 45.52
C THR A 23 27.07 2.00 45.84
N THR A 24 27.75 2.55 46.86
CA THR A 24 27.53 3.95 47.30
C THR A 24 28.82 4.57 47.83
N THR A 25 29.16 5.76 47.31
CA THR A 25 30.07 6.82 47.83
C THR A 25 31.52 6.50 48.24
N ILE A 26 32.47 7.03 47.44
CA ILE A 26 33.74 7.70 47.85
C ILE A 26 33.94 8.83 46.81
N SER A 27 33.47 10.07 47.01
CA SER A 27 33.98 11.19 47.83
C SER A 27 35.14 12.03 47.22
N ALA A 28 34.75 13.12 46.55
CA ALA A 28 35.39 14.45 46.47
C ALA A 28 36.90 14.66 46.20
N SER A 29 37.21 15.45 45.15
CA SER A 29 38.15 16.59 45.22
C SER A 29 38.00 17.55 44.02
N SER A 30 37.98 18.86 44.26
CA SER A 30 37.93 19.90 43.21
C SER A 30 39.33 20.23 42.66
N PRO A 31 39.47 20.60 41.36
CA PRO A 31 40.71 21.17 40.84
C PRO A 31 40.73 22.70 41.00
N THR A 32 41.81 23.26 41.56
CA THR A 32 42.05 24.70 41.65
C THR A 32 43.20 25.15 40.74
N SER A 33 42.98 26.30 40.09
CA SER A 33 43.97 27.34 39.74
C SER A 33 45.21 27.01 38.87
N SER A 34 45.37 27.86 37.84
CA SER A 34 46.63 28.53 37.42
C SER A 34 47.72 27.73 36.69
N SER A 35 48.48 28.30 35.73
CA SER A 35 48.37 29.61 35.04
C SER A 35 49.30 29.70 33.81
N SER A 36 49.11 30.75 33.00
CA SER A 36 50.01 31.24 31.92
C SER A 36 50.04 30.40 30.64
N SER A 37 49.73 30.89 29.43
CA SER A 37 50.03 32.17 28.74
C SER A 37 51.52 32.29 28.35
N ARG A 38 51.94 32.82 27.18
CA ARG A 38 51.30 33.68 26.15
C ARG A 38 52.18 33.55 24.86
N ILE A 39 51.75 33.73 23.60
CA ILE A 39 51.50 35.02 22.89
C ILE A 39 51.19 34.72 21.38
N SER A 40 50.22 35.45 20.79
CA SER A 40 50.06 35.98 19.40
C SER A 40 50.63 35.24 18.15
N SER A 41 50.07 35.30 16.92
CA SER A 41 48.91 35.98 16.29
C SER A 41 48.60 35.27 14.93
N SER A 42 47.56 35.52 14.13
CA SER A 42 46.70 36.70 13.93
C SER A 42 45.38 36.37 13.15
N SER A 43 44.49 37.36 13.00
CA SER A 43 43.60 37.61 11.84
C SER A 43 42.31 36.78 11.59
N SER A 44 41.17 37.47 11.81
CA SER A 44 40.06 37.66 10.84
C SER A 44 38.93 36.63 10.64
N ALA A 45 37.83 36.88 11.38
CA ALA A 45 36.48 37.22 10.88
C ALA A 45 35.70 36.32 9.89
N SER A 46 34.42 36.13 10.23
CA SER A 46 33.37 35.32 9.58
C SER A 46 32.65 35.99 8.38
N VAL A 47 31.67 35.26 7.81
CA VAL A 47 30.39 35.71 7.16
C VAL A 47 30.17 35.34 5.67
N ILE A 48 29.30 34.34 5.46
CA ILE A 48 28.14 34.24 4.53
C ILE A 48 28.19 34.97 3.16
N SER A 49 28.09 34.19 2.06
CA SER A 49 27.14 34.36 0.93
C SER A 49 27.24 33.16 -0.04
N LEU A 50 26.16 32.44 -0.31
CA LEU A 50 25.19 32.67 -1.40
C LEU A 50 25.83 32.70 -2.81
N ILE A 51 25.65 31.62 -3.59
CA ILE A 51 25.96 31.57 -5.03
C ILE A 51 24.80 30.94 -5.80
N ILE A 52 24.19 31.74 -6.68
CA ILE A 52 23.38 31.27 -7.81
C ILE A 52 24.33 30.88 -8.95
N ARG A 53 24.03 29.83 -9.71
CA ARG A 53 24.66 29.62 -11.03
C ARG A 53 23.64 29.35 -12.12
N GLN A 54 23.62 30.24 -13.12
CA GLN A 54 23.10 29.96 -14.44
C GLN A 54 24.07 29.09 -15.25
N ALA A 55 23.61 28.61 -16.41
CA ALA A 55 24.39 27.79 -17.33
C ALA A 55 25.58 28.54 -17.95
N SER A 56 26.58 27.76 -18.39
CA SER A 56 27.67 28.22 -19.25
C SER A 56 27.91 27.21 -20.38
N SER A 57 27.62 27.61 -21.61
CA SER A 57 27.91 26.83 -22.82
C SER A 57 29.39 26.93 -23.22
N SER A 58 29.98 25.83 -23.67
CA SER A 58 31.31 25.81 -24.33
C SER A 58 31.18 25.34 -25.78
N THR A 59 31.46 26.24 -26.73
CA THR A 59 31.41 25.98 -28.18
C THR A 59 32.79 25.59 -28.73
N SER A 60 32.86 24.60 -29.64
CA SER A 60 33.99 24.44 -30.58
C SER A 60 33.70 23.39 -31.68
N SER A 61 33.19 23.81 -32.84
CA SER A 61 33.31 23.04 -34.09
C SER A 61 32.88 23.85 -35.33
N ALA A 62 33.86 24.14 -36.21
CA ALA A 62 33.70 24.49 -37.62
C ALA A 62 35.02 24.06 -38.32
N THR A 63 35.09 23.70 -39.61
CA THR A 63 34.26 24.10 -40.76
C THR A 63 34.07 22.98 -41.81
N VAL A 64 32.86 22.95 -42.40
CA VAL A 64 32.57 22.81 -43.85
C VAL A 64 33.20 21.66 -44.66
N SER A 65 32.36 20.77 -45.18
CA SER A 65 32.25 20.52 -46.64
C SER A 65 30.96 19.80 -47.02
N SER A 66 30.44 20.11 -48.21
CA SER A 66 29.32 19.46 -48.91
C SER A 66 29.61 19.53 -50.42
N PRO A 67 28.96 18.74 -51.29
CA PRO A 67 27.75 19.30 -51.94
C PRO A 67 26.69 18.29 -52.48
N SER A 68 25.55 18.85 -52.90
CA SER A 68 24.63 18.37 -53.95
C SER A 68 23.69 17.18 -53.74
N ALA A 69 22.42 17.39 -54.13
CA ALA A 69 21.39 16.38 -54.42
C ALA A 69 21.17 16.27 -55.96
N PRO A 70 20.22 15.46 -56.46
CA PRO A 70 18.95 16.09 -56.89
C PRO A 70 17.65 15.25 -56.82
N VAL A 71 16.57 15.93 -56.43
CA VAL A 71 15.23 16.03 -57.08
C VAL A 71 14.70 14.87 -57.95
N SER A 72 13.50 14.36 -57.61
CA SER A 72 12.33 14.32 -58.52
C SER A 72 11.02 13.98 -57.78
N SER A 73 9.87 14.22 -58.44
CA SER A 73 8.52 14.18 -57.85
C SER A 73 7.47 13.75 -58.87
N SER A 74 6.33 13.17 -58.45
CA SER A 74 5.08 13.21 -59.23
C SER A 74 3.84 12.75 -58.43
N SER A 75 2.68 13.30 -58.80
CA SER A 75 1.35 12.91 -58.33
C SER A 75 0.29 13.46 -59.31
N LEU A 76 -0.65 12.65 -59.79
CA LEU A 76 -1.87 12.89 -60.62
C LEU A 76 -2.34 11.49 -61.13
N SER A 77 -3.60 11.15 -61.48
CA SER A 77 -4.93 11.74 -61.21
C SER A 77 -6.09 10.77 -61.59
N LEU A 78 -7.30 11.09 -61.12
CA LEU A 78 -8.62 10.40 -61.21
C LEU A 78 -9.01 9.62 -62.49
N SER A 79 -9.74 8.51 -62.27
CA SER A 79 -11.05 8.13 -62.89
C SER A 79 -11.63 6.87 -62.19
N GLY A 80 -12.93 6.49 -62.21
CA GLY A 80 -14.16 7.21 -62.57
C GLY A 80 -15.43 6.31 -62.61
N LEU A 81 -16.55 6.77 -62.02
CA LEU A 81 -17.99 6.40 -62.27
C LEU A 81 -18.63 5.04 -61.82
N SER A 82 -19.82 5.17 -61.19
CA SER A 82 -21.04 4.29 -61.19
C SER A 82 -20.98 2.83 -60.62
N SER A 83 -22.03 2.27 -59.97
CA SER A 83 -23.38 2.74 -59.56
C SER A 83 -24.18 1.70 -58.72
N LEU A 84 -25.33 2.13 -58.15
CA LEU A 84 -26.55 1.36 -57.84
C LEU A 84 -26.66 0.51 -56.54
N LEU A 85 -27.90 0.12 -56.24
CA LEU A 85 -28.45 -0.26 -54.93
C LEU A 85 -29.63 -1.25 -55.11
N SER A 86 -30.00 -1.98 -54.04
CA SER A 86 -31.21 -2.86 -53.93
C SER A 86 -31.18 -4.17 -54.75
N SER A 87 -31.89 -5.26 -54.42
CA SER A 87 -32.51 -5.76 -53.16
C SER A 87 -33.04 -7.21 -53.37
N ILE A 88 -33.75 -7.80 -52.39
CA ILE A 88 -34.59 -9.04 -52.46
C ILE A 88 -33.76 -10.36 -52.48
N SER A 89 -33.77 -11.21 -51.43
CA SER A 89 -34.77 -12.24 -50.99
C SER A 89 -34.70 -13.57 -51.78
N SER A 90 -35.01 -14.77 -51.26
CA SER A 90 -35.54 -15.20 -49.93
C SER A 90 -35.48 -16.73 -49.75
N SER A 91 -35.97 -17.22 -48.58
CA SER A 91 -36.68 -18.51 -48.39
C SER A 91 -35.80 -19.79 -48.23
N GLN A 92 -36.17 -20.87 -47.51
CA GLN A 92 -37.35 -21.28 -46.71
C GLN A 92 -36.88 -21.91 -45.36
N SER A 93 -37.51 -21.69 -44.19
CA SER A 93 -38.68 -22.40 -43.58
C SER A 93 -38.38 -23.82 -43.03
N THR A 94 -39.04 -24.41 -42.02
CA THR A 94 -40.40 -24.17 -41.43
C THR A 94 -40.46 -24.79 -40.00
N VAL A 95 -40.98 -24.09 -38.95
CA VAL A 95 -42.30 -24.27 -38.24
C VAL A 95 -42.41 -25.51 -37.31
N ILE A 96 -43.11 -25.56 -36.16
CA ILE A 96 -43.98 -24.61 -35.40
C ILE A 96 -43.27 -24.20 -34.06
N VAL A 97 -43.79 -24.04 -32.81
CA VAL A 97 -45.11 -24.15 -32.12
C VAL A 97 -45.25 -23.06 -31.02
N THR A 98 -46.45 -22.90 -30.44
CA THR A 98 -46.89 -21.91 -29.40
C THR A 98 -48.03 -22.56 -28.55
N PRO A 99 -48.77 -21.93 -27.57
CA PRO A 99 -48.93 -20.52 -27.12
C PRO A 99 -48.76 -20.34 -25.57
N THR A 100 -49.16 -19.29 -24.82
CA THR A 100 -50.22 -18.24 -24.94
C THR A 100 -49.88 -16.99 -24.07
N LEU A 101 -49.83 -15.78 -24.65
CA LEU A 101 -50.79 -14.64 -24.57
C LEU A 101 -50.99 -13.90 -23.21
N VAL A 102 -50.74 -12.58 -23.19
CA VAL A 102 -51.76 -11.48 -23.20
C VAL A 102 -51.08 -10.07 -23.24
N SER A 103 -51.67 -9.12 -23.97
CA SER A 103 -51.43 -7.65 -23.96
C SER A 103 -52.60 -6.98 -24.71
N PRO A 104 -53.06 -5.76 -24.35
CA PRO A 104 -52.55 -4.50 -24.96
C PRO A 104 -52.58 -3.31 -23.94
N SER A 105 -52.46 -1.99 -24.25
CA SER A 105 -52.57 -1.21 -25.50
C SER A 105 -51.87 0.17 -25.45
N LYS A 106 -51.60 0.76 -26.63
CA LYS A 106 -51.31 2.19 -26.88
C LYS A 106 -52.27 2.75 -27.94
N PRO A 107 -52.43 4.08 -28.03
CA PRO A 107 -52.64 4.77 -29.31
C PRO A 107 -51.56 5.84 -29.60
N SER A 108 -51.70 6.57 -30.70
CA SER A 108 -50.63 7.30 -31.42
C SER A 108 -51.15 8.51 -32.24
N LEU A 109 -50.33 9.05 -33.17
CA LEU A 109 -50.61 10.06 -34.23
C LEU A 109 -50.40 11.55 -33.83
N SER A 110 -50.02 12.49 -34.71
CA SER A 110 -49.53 12.38 -36.12
C SER A 110 -48.72 13.61 -36.59
N ALA A 111 -47.86 13.39 -37.59
CA ALA A 111 -46.94 14.35 -38.23
C ALA A 111 -47.56 15.36 -39.22
N SER A 112 -46.77 16.38 -39.63
CA SER A 112 -46.87 16.98 -40.97
C SER A 112 -45.52 17.54 -41.48
N LYS A 113 -45.38 17.63 -42.81
CA LYS A 113 -44.14 17.90 -43.58
C LYS A 113 -43.94 19.41 -43.83
N SER A 114 -42.70 19.85 -44.12
CA SER A 114 -42.38 20.48 -45.42
C SER A 114 -40.87 20.62 -45.70
N SER A 115 -40.55 20.95 -46.96
CA SER A 115 -39.21 21.29 -47.50
C SER A 115 -38.95 22.82 -47.38
N ARG A 116 -37.85 23.46 -47.81
CA ARG A 116 -36.94 23.21 -48.96
C ARG A 116 -35.75 24.22 -48.92
N THR A 117 -34.55 23.83 -49.40
CA THR A 117 -33.46 24.73 -49.92
C THR A 117 -32.84 25.79 -48.97
N SER A 118 -31.59 26.31 -49.13
CA SER A 118 -30.47 26.01 -50.04
C SER A 118 -29.14 26.69 -49.61
N LYS A 119 -28.00 26.01 -49.87
CA LYS A 119 -26.66 26.54 -50.24
C LYS A 119 -25.86 27.47 -49.29
N SER A 120 -24.52 27.39 -49.46
CA SER A 120 -23.43 28.29 -49.02
C SER A 120 -23.21 28.39 -47.49
N SER A 121 -22.00 28.25 -46.91
CA SER A 121 -20.61 28.62 -47.28
C SER A 121 -20.33 30.14 -47.32
N SER A 122 -19.27 30.69 -46.72
CA SER A 122 -18.25 30.18 -45.79
C SER A 122 -17.41 31.37 -45.27
N THR A 123 -16.49 31.14 -44.31
CA THR A 123 -15.22 31.92 -44.10
C THR A 123 -15.31 33.47 -44.05
N SER A 124 -15.28 34.17 -42.90
CA SER A 124 -14.22 34.29 -41.86
C SER A 124 -13.28 35.51 -42.03
N LYS A 125 -12.83 36.08 -40.90
CA LYS A 125 -11.83 37.16 -40.69
C LYS A 125 -12.32 38.58 -41.00
N SER A 126 -12.09 39.68 -40.25
CA SER A 126 -11.47 40.04 -38.95
C SER A 126 -10.34 41.09 -39.07
N PHE A 127 -10.55 42.33 -38.59
CA PHE A 127 -9.59 43.31 -38.02
C PHE A 127 -10.49 44.41 -37.35
N SER A 128 -10.35 44.82 -36.08
CA SER A 128 -9.39 45.77 -35.48
C SER A 128 -9.50 47.21 -36.04
N THR A 129 -9.49 48.33 -35.28
CA THR A 129 -9.47 48.61 -33.82
C THR A 129 -9.70 50.12 -33.57
N SER A 130 -10.42 50.54 -32.52
CA SER A 130 -10.22 51.84 -31.84
C SER A 130 -10.94 51.99 -30.48
N LYS A 131 -10.35 52.84 -29.60
CA LYS A 131 -10.88 53.46 -28.35
C LYS A 131 -10.96 54.99 -28.61
N PRO A 132 -11.34 55.92 -27.68
CA PRO A 132 -11.61 55.81 -26.22
C PRO A 132 -12.90 56.53 -25.72
N SER A 133 -13.09 56.62 -24.39
CA SER A 133 -13.68 57.72 -23.54
C SER A 133 -14.98 58.47 -23.95
N SER A 134 -15.83 59.01 -23.04
CA SER A 134 -15.85 59.07 -21.55
C SER A 134 -17.24 59.52 -21.00
N THR A 135 -17.50 59.27 -19.72
CA THR A 135 -18.54 59.88 -18.83
C THR A 135 -18.26 61.39 -18.54
N PRO A 136 -19.07 62.23 -17.82
CA PRO A 136 -20.06 61.91 -16.73
C PRO A 136 -21.29 62.90 -16.53
N ILE A 137 -21.92 62.87 -15.33
CA ILE A 137 -22.77 63.92 -14.66
C ILE A 137 -24.23 64.15 -15.15
N VAL A 138 -25.24 64.60 -14.36
CA VAL A 138 -25.78 64.21 -13.01
C VAL A 138 -27.08 65.01 -12.65
N SER A 139 -27.99 64.42 -11.84
CA SER A 139 -29.07 65.03 -10.99
C SER A 139 -30.37 65.65 -11.58
N LYS A 140 -31.50 65.39 -10.89
CA LYS A 140 -32.27 66.39 -10.09
C LYS A 140 -33.28 65.75 -9.10
N GLN A 141 -33.78 66.52 -8.13
CA GLN A 141 -34.69 66.12 -7.03
C GLN A 141 -36.03 66.90 -7.07
N SER A 142 -36.99 66.53 -6.19
CA SER A 142 -38.09 67.32 -5.57
C SER A 142 -39.50 66.73 -5.79
N THR A 143 -40.50 66.77 -4.87
CA THR A 143 -40.67 66.75 -3.38
C THR A 143 -42.17 66.44 -3.09
N GLY A 144 -42.62 66.04 -1.88
CA GLY A 144 -44.08 66.02 -1.59
C GLY A 144 -44.71 65.22 -0.42
N PHE A 145 -44.44 65.57 0.85
CA PHE A 145 -45.38 65.59 2.02
C PHE A 145 -46.37 64.44 2.42
N ARG A 146 -46.19 63.97 3.69
CA ARG A 146 -47.19 63.58 4.75
C ARG A 146 -48.16 62.41 4.48
N ASN A 147 -48.53 61.57 5.47
CA ASN A 147 -48.91 61.92 6.86
C ASN A 147 -48.59 60.82 7.91
N THR A 148 -48.88 61.08 9.20
CA THR A 148 -48.46 60.26 10.36
C THR A 148 -49.64 59.58 11.09
N VAL A 149 -49.46 58.34 11.58
CA VAL A 149 -50.27 57.73 12.67
C VAL A 149 -49.33 57.00 13.67
N ILE A 150 -49.76 56.95 14.93
CA ILE A 150 -48.99 56.50 16.11
C ILE A 150 -49.17 54.99 16.36
N SER A 151 -48.16 54.34 16.95
CA SER A 151 -48.35 53.09 17.72
C SER A 151 -47.57 53.17 19.04
N THR A 152 -48.16 52.70 20.14
CA THR A 152 -47.59 52.77 21.50
C THR A 152 -47.66 51.42 22.23
N ARG A 153 -46.72 51.22 23.16
CA ARG A 153 -46.43 49.95 23.85
C ARG A 153 -47.58 49.42 24.71
N THR A 154 -47.62 48.09 24.87
CA THR A 154 -47.75 47.35 26.15
C THR A 154 -47.33 45.88 25.86
N SER A 155 -46.14 45.41 26.25
CA SER A 155 -45.69 44.98 27.58
C SER A 155 -46.25 43.61 28.07
N PHE A 156 -45.38 42.61 28.15
CA PHE A 156 -45.52 41.45 29.05
C PHE A 156 -44.35 41.46 30.06
N SER A 157 -44.52 40.82 31.22
CA SER A 157 -43.69 41.10 32.41
C SER A 157 -43.37 39.88 33.28
N SER A 158 -42.10 39.76 33.67
CA SER A 158 -41.58 38.98 34.82
C SER A 158 -41.73 37.44 34.77
N LYS A 159 -40.90 36.62 35.43
CA LYS A 159 -39.84 36.85 36.44
C LYS A 159 -38.58 36.06 36.01
N GLN A 160 -37.32 36.45 36.20
CA GLN A 160 -36.61 37.29 37.19
C GLN A 160 -36.15 36.58 38.48
N SER A 161 -34.85 36.26 38.52
CA SER A 161 -33.90 36.57 39.61
C SER A 161 -32.48 36.55 39.02
N THR A 162 -31.69 37.63 38.86
CA THR A 162 -31.05 38.54 39.85
C THR A 162 -30.01 37.84 40.74
N ILE A 163 -28.81 38.37 41.04
CA ILE A 163 -28.21 39.73 40.95
C ILE A 163 -26.65 39.62 41.14
N PRO A 164 -25.78 40.67 41.09
CA PRO A 164 -25.64 41.90 40.29
C PRO A 164 -24.42 41.82 39.32
N SER A 165 -24.20 42.60 38.23
CA SER A 165 -24.26 44.05 37.95
C SER A 165 -23.11 44.90 38.52
N ASN A 166 -22.23 45.42 37.63
CA ASN A 166 -21.92 46.86 37.43
C ASN A 166 -20.69 47.06 36.50
N THR A 167 -20.86 47.48 35.22
CA THR A 167 -20.97 48.88 34.68
C THR A 167 -19.63 49.65 34.59
N TYR A 168 -19.33 50.49 33.59
CA TYR A 168 -20.16 51.07 32.50
C TYR A 168 -19.28 51.60 31.33
N LEU A 169 -19.91 51.93 30.18
CA LEU A 169 -19.58 52.97 29.17
C LEU A 169 -18.11 53.06 28.66
N SER A 170 -17.74 52.66 27.44
CA SER A 170 -18.15 53.09 26.07
C SER A 170 -17.38 54.28 25.48
N SER A 171 -16.68 54.07 24.36
CA SER A 171 -16.65 54.99 23.21
C SER A 171 -16.03 54.35 21.95
N SER A 172 -16.64 54.64 20.80
CA SER A 172 -16.17 54.32 19.46
C SER A 172 -15.03 55.22 18.99
N SER A 173 -14.09 54.70 18.18
CA SER A 173 -13.73 55.24 16.84
C SER A 173 -12.60 54.46 16.16
N ALA A 174 -12.47 54.59 14.83
CA ALA A 174 -11.64 53.76 13.96
C ALA A 174 -10.36 54.46 13.42
N LEU A 175 -9.58 53.70 12.62
CA LEU A 175 -8.50 54.11 11.69
C LEU A 175 -7.14 54.53 12.30
N GLY A 176 -6.02 54.14 11.65
CA GLY A 176 -4.69 54.72 11.94
C GLY A 176 -3.43 53.82 11.81
N ILE A 177 -3.13 53.31 10.61
CA ILE A 177 -1.80 52.77 10.21
C ILE A 177 -0.99 53.94 9.56
N PRO A 178 0.38 54.06 9.56
CA PRO A 178 1.46 53.11 9.96
C PRO A 178 2.63 53.65 10.85
N ALA A 179 3.47 52.71 11.31
CA ALA A 179 4.96 52.70 11.41
C ALA A 179 5.82 53.86 11.98
N SER A 180 6.83 53.49 12.80
CA SER A 180 8.25 53.80 12.51
C SER A 180 9.26 52.88 13.26
N SER A 181 10.44 52.71 12.63
CA SER A 181 11.78 52.43 13.23
C SER A 181 11.98 51.52 14.45
N LYS A 182 12.43 50.29 14.16
CA LYS A 182 13.69 49.62 14.60
C LYS A 182 14.42 50.03 15.90
N THR A 183 15.09 49.01 16.48
CA THR A 183 16.33 49.03 17.33
C THR A 183 16.19 49.58 18.77
N SER A 184 16.86 49.02 19.80
CA SER A 184 17.78 47.85 19.86
C SER A 184 17.94 47.27 21.28
N THR A 185 18.67 46.14 21.37
CA THR A 185 19.55 45.70 22.49
C THR A 185 18.97 45.39 23.88
N SER A 186 19.01 44.09 24.20
CA SER A 186 19.74 43.50 25.36
C SER A 186 19.35 43.84 26.80
N ALA A 187 18.98 42.81 27.59
CA ALA A 187 19.86 42.17 28.59
C ALA A 187 19.08 41.48 29.76
N THR A 188 19.49 40.24 30.07
CA THR A 188 19.43 39.54 31.38
C THR A 188 18.32 39.86 32.40
N LEU A 189 17.46 38.86 32.67
CA LEU A 189 16.82 38.70 33.98
C LEU A 189 17.86 38.35 35.06
N SER A 190 17.58 38.69 36.33
CA SER A 190 18.23 38.08 37.51
C SER A 190 17.41 38.31 38.79
N SER A 191 16.98 37.22 39.46
CA SER A 191 16.28 37.20 40.76
C SER A 191 14.92 37.96 40.80
N ILE A 192 13.98 37.79 41.74
CA ILE A 192 13.95 37.28 43.13
C ILE A 192 12.70 36.38 43.27
N LEU A 193 12.78 35.09 43.59
CA LEU A 193 12.89 34.44 44.91
C LEU A 193 11.69 34.60 45.87
N SER A 194 11.05 33.46 46.17
CA SER A 194 10.35 33.10 47.42
C SER A 194 9.17 33.92 47.97
N SER A 195 8.06 33.21 48.20
CA SER A 195 7.48 33.12 49.55
C SER A 195 6.87 31.74 49.80
N PHE A 196 7.27 31.10 50.91
CA PHE A 196 6.74 29.82 51.38
C PHE A 196 5.64 30.05 52.42
N ARG A 197 4.69 29.11 52.53
CA ARG A 197 4.37 28.46 53.82
C ARG A 197 3.61 27.15 53.63
N SER A 198 3.80 26.24 54.58
CA SER A 198 3.18 24.91 54.64
C SER A 198 2.34 24.76 55.91
N ILE A 199 1.44 23.76 55.90
CA ILE A 199 0.82 23.14 57.07
C ILE A 199 0.88 21.61 56.84
N SER A 200 0.85 20.78 57.90
CA SER A 200 1.40 19.41 57.86
C SER A 200 0.52 18.30 58.45
N ASN A 201 0.54 17.14 57.78
CA ASN A 201 0.57 15.75 58.29
C ASN A 201 -0.58 15.14 59.15
N THR A 202 -0.57 13.79 59.14
CA THR A 202 -1.16 12.79 60.09
C THR A 202 -2.55 12.19 59.69
N PRO A 203 -2.93 10.96 60.13
CA PRO A 203 -2.92 9.79 59.21
C PRO A 203 -4.09 8.77 59.39
N LEU A 204 -3.89 7.51 58.95
CA LEU A 204 -4.79 6.32 59.01
C LEU A 204 -5.96 6.34 57.99
N ALA A 205 -6.54 5.21 57.57
CA ALA A 205 -6.34 3.79 57.93
C ALA A 205 -6.28 2.86 56.70
N SER A 206 -5.96 1.57 56.88
CA SER A 206 -5.96 0.54 55.84
C SER A 206 -7.30 -0.23 55.77
N THR A 207 -7.63 -0.76 54.59
CA THR A 207 -8.58 -1.87 54.46
C THR A 207 -8.16 -2.74 53.27
N THR A 208 -8.12 -4.06 53.48
CA THR A 208 -7.61 -5.03 52.50
C THR A 208 -8.73 -5.55 51.60
N THR A 209 -8.50 -5.55 50.28
CA THR A 209 -9.32 -6.33 49.34
C THR A 209 -8.38 -7.08 48.39
N SER A 210 -8.53 -8.40 48.32
CA SER A 210 -7.62 -9.27 47.56
C SER A 210 -7.97 -9.27 46.06
N ILE A 211 -6.99 -8.96 45.20
CA ILE A 211 -7.07 -9.20 43.76
C ILE A 211 -6.22 -10.42 43.43
N THR A 212 -6.85 -11.47 42.91
CA THR A 212 -6.16 -12.69 42.47
C THR A 212 -5.56 -12.45 41.09
N ILE A 213 -4.23 -12.41 41.01
CA ILE A 213 -3.53 -12.28 39.73
C ILE A 213 -3.54 -13.65 39.03
N TYR A 214 -4.36 -13.78 37.99
CA TYR A 214 -4.22 -14.88 37.04
C TYR A 214 -3.05 -14.59 36.09
N SER A 215 -1.93 -15.26 36.31
CA SER A 215 -0.83 -15.31 35.36
C SER A 215 -1.21 -16.20 34.17
N VAL A 216 -1.39 -15.59 32.99
CA VAL A 216 -1.63 -16.33 31.75
C VAL A 216 -0.31 -16.94 31.26
N LEU A 217 0.06 -18.08 31.83
CA LEU A 217 1.08 -18.96 31.28
C LEU A 217 0.51 -19.62 30.01
N SER A 218 1.18 -19.41 28.88
CA SER A 218 0.85 -20.12 27.63
C SER A 218 1.24 -21.60 27.76
N ALA A 219 0.29 -22.43 28.17
CA ALA A 219 0.43 -23.87 28.28
C ALA A 219 -0.01 -24.53 26.95
N SER A 220 0.96 -24.80 26.07
CA SER A 220 0.74 -25.52 24.82
C SER A 220 0.23 -26.95 25.07
N SER A 221 -1.06 -27.16 24.85
CA SER A 221 -1.72 -28.45 25.03
C SER A 221 -1.51 -29.34 23.81
N ASN A 222 -0.64 -30.35 23.94
CA ASN A 222 -0.54 -31.43 22.97
C ASN A 222 -1.79 -32.32 23.02
N THR A 223 -2.47 -32.47 21.89
CA THR A 223 -3.43 -33.56 21.64
C THR A 223 -3.09 -34.25 20.33
N ILE A 224 -3.05 -35.58 20.34
CA ILE A 224 -2.47 -36.39 19.27
C ILE A 224 -3.46 -37.50 18.86
N PHE A 225 -3.78 -37.57 17.56
CA PHE A 225 -4.56 -38.64 16.90
C PHE A 225 -6.05 -38.70 17.35
N VAL A 226 -7.02 -39.23 16.60
CA VAL A 226 -7.05 -40.40 15.69
C VAL A 226 -7.88 -40.13 14.42
N SER A 227 -7.49 -40.77 13.31
CA SER A 227 -8.30 -40.82 12.07
C SER A 227 -9.38 -41.90 12.16
N LEU A 228 -10.64 -41.56 11.84
CA LEU A 228 -11.76 -42.50 11.78
C LEU A 228 -12.69 -42.14 10.62
N SER A 229 -12.72 -42.99 9.59
CA SER A 229 -13.64 -42.88 8.45
C SER A 229 -14.91 -43.71 8.68
N SER A 230 -16.10 -43.13 8.49
CA SER A 230 -17.32 -43.94 8.32
C SER A 230 -18.44 -43.24 7.54
N GLN A 231 -18.77 -43.83 6.39
CA GLN A 231 -20.11 -43.98 5.80
C GLN A 231 -20.99 -42.74 5.59
N GLN A 232 -21.08 -42.32 4.32
CA GLN A 232 -22.21 -41.56 3.78
C GLN A 232 -23.23 -42.55 3.17
N SER A 233 -24.52 -42.39 3.50
CA SER A 233 -25.62 -43.22 2.95
C SER A 233 -26.25 -42.60 1.70
N SER A 234 -26.88 -43.41 0.84
CA SER A 234 -27.05 -43.11 -0.59
C SER A 234 -28.50 -43.02 -1.11
N ARG A 235 -28.65 -42.25 -2.21
CA ARG A 235 -29.61 -42.32 -3.34
C ARG A 235 -29.42 -41.05 -4.19
N SER A 236 -29.50 -41.02 -5.51
CA SER A 236 -29.58 -42.02 -6.62
C SER A 236 -29.27 -41.23 -7.93
N SER A 237 -28.95 -41.76 -9.13
CA SER A 237 -29.19 -43.07 -9.78
C SER A 237 -28.28 -43.25 -11.02
N GLU A 238 -27.99 -44.51 -11.40
CA GLU A 238 -27.70 -45.00 -12.78
C GLU A 238 -26.42 -44.52 -13.53
N ALA A 239 -25.69 -45.33 -14.33
CA ALA A 239 -25.85 -46.76 -14.70
C ALA A 239 -24.53 -47.47 -15.17
N SER A 240 -24.60 -48.81 -15.25
CA SER A 240 -23.90 -49.76 -16.15
C SER A 240 -22.38 -50.05 -16.11
N SER A 241 -22.07 -51.35 -15.85
CA SER A 241 -20.96 -52.18 -16.39
C SER A 241 -19.48 -51.85 -16.08
N SER A 242 -18.54 -52.82 -15.94
CA SER A 242 -18.62 -54.29 -15.91
C SER A 242 -17.47 -54.92 -15.07
N SER A 243 -17.53 -56.23 -14.82
CA SER A 243 -16.70 -56.98 -13.87
C SER A 243 -15.43 -57.63 -14.46
N SER A 244 -14.38 -57.83 -13.64
CA SER A 244 -13.49 -59.01 -13.67
C SER A 244 -12.74 -59.21 -12.35
N SER A 245 -12.42 -60.47 -12.03
CA SER A 245 -11.71 -60.93 -10.80
C SER A 245 -10.19 -61.16 -11.10
N ALA A 246 -9.26 -61.56 -10.22
CA ALA A 246 -9.32 -62.05 -8.83
C ALA A 246 -7.94 -61.94 -8.11
N SER A 247 -7.93 -61.90 -6.75
CA SER A 247 -7.19 -62.77 -5.77
C SER A 247 -5.71 -63.25 -6.03
N ILE A 248 -4.77 -63.41 -5.07
CA ILE A 248 -4.77 -64.22 -3.80
C ILE A 248 -3.49 -63.90 -2.92
N THR A 249 -3.60 -63.97 -1.56
CA THR A 249 -2.62 -64.23 -0.42
C THR A 249 -1.07 -63.97 -0.49
N SER A 250 -0.26 -63.82 0.58
CA SER A 250 -0.42 -63.54 2.05
C SER A 250 0.97 -63.42 2.77
N SER A 251 0.97 -63.08 4.08
CA SER A 251 1.95 -63.49 5.15
C SER A 251 3.43 -63.03 5.08
N SER A 252 4.18 -62.81 6.19
CA SER A 252 3.87 -62.66 7.64
C SER A 252 5.09 -62.11 8.41
N ALA A 253 4.89 -61.52 9.61
CA ALA A 253 5.95 -61.09 10.54
C ALA A 253 6.51 -62.26 11.40
N PRO A 254 7.56 -62.06 12.23
CA PRO A 254 7.35 -61.57 13.61
C PRO A 254 8.46 -60.61 14.15
N ALA A 255 8.42 -60.28 15.44
CA ALA A 255 9.37 -59.41 16.15
C ALA A 255 9.76 -59.99 17.53
N SER A 256 10.82 -59.47 18.20
CA SER A 256 10.88 -59.26 19.67
C SER A 256 12.20 -58.66 20.22
N SER A 257 12.03 -57.89 21.29
CA SER A 257 12.94 -57.14 22.18
C SER A 257 14.11 -57.85 22.91
N SER A 258 15.11 -57.06 23.36
CA SER A 258 15.73 -57.18 24.71
C SER A 258 16.42 -55.87 25.17
N LEU A 259 16.83 -55.76 26.44
CA LEU A 259 17.27 -54.53 27.14
C LEU A 259 18.63 -54.70 27.87
N GLY A 260 19.33 -53.58 28.08
CA GLY A 260 20.44 -53.43 29.05
C GLY A 260 21.54 -52.46 28.59
N ILE A 261 22.40 -51.85 29.41
CA ILE A 261 22.33 -51.15 30.72
C ILE A 261 23.79 -50.73 31.04
N PHE A 262 24.01 -49.41 31.22
CA PHE A 262 25.08 -48.72 31.97
C PHE A 262 26.61 -48.81 31.64
N SER A 263 27.23 -47.63 31.79
CA SER A 263 28.55 -47.30 32.37
C SER A 263 29.89 -47.32 31.59
N ASP A 264 30.36 -46.08 31.36
CA ASP A 264 31.62 -45.50 31.87
C ASP A 264 32.96 -45.50 31.09
N SER A 265 33.37 -44.26 30.79
CA SER A 265 34.67 -43.61 31.11
C SER A 265 36.00 -44.13 30.55
N SER A 266 36.68 -43.23 29.81
CA SER A 266 38.07 -42.73 30.01
C SER A 266 39.27 -43.70 30.16
N SER A 267 40.47 -43.45 29.62
CA SER A 267 41.02 -42.40 28.73
C SER A 267 42.49 -42.74 28.34
N ILE A 268 43.28 -41.73 27.91
CA ILE A 268 44.76 -41.69 27.79
C ILE A 268 45.39 -42.05 26.41
N LEU A 269 46.41 -41.25 26.09
CA LEU A 269 47.21 -41.18 24.86
C LEU A 269 48.25 -42.32 24.72
N ALA A 270 48.59 -42.67 23.48
CA ALA A 270 49.94 -43.13 23.12
C ALA A 270 50.26 -42.78 21.65
N SER A 271 51.40 -42.15 21.40
CA SER A 271 51.88 -41.86 20.04
C SER A 271 52.59 -43.09 19.45
N SER A 272 52.33 -43.42 18.18
CA SER A 272 53.18 -44.34 17.41
C SER A 272 53.09 -44.05 15.92
N SER A 273 54.18 -43.49 15.37
CA SER A 273 54.36 -43.26 13.94
C SER A 273 54.71 -44.57 13.22
N ILE A 274 53.78 -45.11 12.44
CA ILE A 274 54.03 -46.23 11.52
C ILE A 274 53.75 -45.76 10.10
N ALA A 275 54.73 -45.90 9.21
CA ALA A 275 54.56 -45.56 7.80
C ALA A 275 53.67 -46.61 7.11
N LEU A 276 52.61 -46.16 6.44
CA LEU A 276 51.79 -47.01 5.58
C LEU A 276 51.94 -46.58 4.12
N THR A 277 52.23 -47.57 3.27
CA THR A 277 52.51 -47.40 1.84
C THR A 277 51.30 -46.91 1.08
N ALA A 278 51.50 -45.97 0.15
CA ALA A 278 50.45 -45.50 -0.75
C ALA A 278 50.06 -46.59 -1.77
N SER A 279 48.98 -47.33 -1.49
CA SER A 279 48.29 -48.14 -2.49
C SER A 279 47.40 -47.22 -3.33
N SER A 280 47.87 -46.83 -4.51
CA SER A 280 47.12 -46.01 -5.46
C SER A 280 45.98 -46.80 -6.12
N THR A 281 44.89 -47.03 -5.40
CA THR A 281 43.63 -47.46 -6.00
C THR A 281 43.02 -46.27 -6.75
N SER A 282 43.34 -46.15 -8.03
CA SER A 282 42.72 -45.18 -8.95
C SER A 282 41.23 -45.45 -9.08
N SER A 283 40.44 -44.87 -8.16
CA SER A 283 39.00 -44.82 -8.25
C SER A 283 38.66 -43.93 -9.45
N VAL A 284 38.42 -44.57 -10.61
CA VAL A 284 37.97 -43.89 -11.81
C VAL A 284 36.59 -43.35 -11.52
N ILE A 285 36.53 -42.07 -11.13
CA ILE A 285 35.30 -41.29 -11.18
C ILE A 285 34.84 -41.38 -12.64
N PRO A 286 33.63 -41.89 -12.93
CA PRO A 286 33.08 -41.77 -14.26
C PRO A 286 32.82 -40.28 -14.48
N SER A 287 33.74 -39.61 -15.19
CA SER A 287 33.47 -38.33 -15.84
C SER A 287 32.37 -38.58 -16.86
N ALA A 288 31.13 -38.54 -16.38
CA ALA A 288 29.94 -38.52 -17.20
C ALA A 288 29.92 -37.18 -17.93
N SER A 289 30.67 -37.12 -19.03
CA SER A 289 30.57 -36.07 -20.03
C SER A 289 29.12 -36.02 -20.49
N ALA A 290 28.34 -35.12 -19.89
CA ALA A 290 26.95 -34.94 -20.23
C ALA A 290 26.88 -34.58 -21.71
N SER A 291 26.44 -35.53 -22.53
CA SER A 291 26.18 -35.26 -23.95
C SER A 291 25.14 -34.14 -23.98
N PRO A 292 25.40 -33.02 -24.67
CA PRO A 292 24.48 -31.90 -24.66
C PRO A 292 23.13 -32.37 -25.22
N ASN A 293 22.05 -32.14 -24.46
CA ASN A 293 20.70 -32.45 -24.93
C ASN A 293 20.42 -31.58 -26.16
N THR A 294 20.36 -32.20 -27.34
CA THR A 294 20.14 -31.51 -28.63
C THR A 294 18.67 -31.19 -28.90
N GLY A 295 17.82 -31.24 -27.88
CA GLY A 295 16.41 -30.89 -27.92
C GLY A 295 16.13 -29.64 -27.07
N PRO A 296 15.01 -28.92 -27.32
CA PRO A 296 14.62 -27.80 -26.47
C PRO A 296 14.37 -28.27 -25.03
N VAL A 297 14.70 -27.40 -24.08
CA VAL A 297 14.51 -27.64 -22.64
C VAL A 297 13.36 -26.76 -22.16
N THR A 298 12.39 -27.32 -21.45
CA THR A 298 11.31 -26.54 -20.83
C THR A 298 11.45 -26.48 -19.31
N VAL A 299 11.11 -25.33 -18.72
CA VAL A 299 11.22 -25.08 -17.28
C VAL A 299 9.97 -24.41 -16.75
N ASP A 300 9.38 -24.97 -15.68
CA ASP A 300 8.26 -24.36 -14.96
C ASP A 300 8.76 -23.15 -14.15
N SER A 301 8.08 -22.02 -14.25
CA SER A 301 8.54 -20.72 -13.70
C SER A 301 8.45 -20.60 -12.17
N THR A 302 8.08 -21.67 -11.47
CA THR A 302 7.95 -21.73 -10.01
C THR A 302 9.29 -21.39 -9.36
N ILE A 303 9.29 -20.49 -8.39
CA ILE A 303 10.51 -20.13 -7.65
C ILE A 303 10.69 -21.05 -6.44
N LEU A 304 11.83 -21.73 -6.35
CA LEU A 304 12.18 -22.56 -5.20
C LEU A 304 12.85 -21.71 -4.12
N VAL A 305 12.23 -21.61 -2.94
CA VAL A 305 12.71 -20.77 -1.83
C VAL A 305 13.17 -21.64 -0.66
N PHE A 306 14.40 -21.47 -0.22
CA PHE A 306 14.96 -22.13 0.97
C PHE A 306 15.12 -21.13 2.13
N ALA A 307 14.55 -21.45 3.28
CA ALA A 307 14.67 -20.67 4.51
C ALA A 307 14.84 -21.60 5.74
N ARG A 308 15.28 -21.04 6.87
CA ARG A 308 15.48 -21.81 8.12
C ARG A 308 14.17 -22.17 8.83
N ASP A 309 13.19 -21.28 8.72
CA ASP A 309 11.92 -21.32 9.41
C ASP A 309 10.87 -20.49 8.65
N THR A 310 9.59 -20.65 9.00
CA THR A 310 8.48 -19.96 8.34
C THR A 310 8.49 -18.45 8.55
N ALA A 311 8.93 -17.94 9.71
CA ALA A 311 8.90 -16.50 9.98
C ALA A 311 9.99 -15.77 9.19
N SER A 312 11.24 -16.26 9.19
CA SER A 312 12.30 -15.69 8.36
C SER A 312 12.02 -15.81 6.86
N SER A 313 11.30 -16.85 6.43
CA SER A 313 10.93 -17.03 5.01
C SER A 313 10.15 -15.87 4.39
N TYR A 314 9.44 -15.07 5.21
CA TYR A 314 8.68 -13.91 4.74
C TYR A 314 9.54 -12.92 3.95
N SER A 315 10.80 -12.70 4.36
CA SER A 315 11.76 -11.82 3.68
C SER A 315 12.19 -12.27 2.27
N ALA A 316 11.91 -13.52 1.90
CA ALA A 316 12.13 -14.08 0.57
C ALA A 316 10.83 -14.34 -0.22
N THR A 317 9.71 -14.54 0.46
CA THR A 317 8.43 -14.95 -0.14
C THR A 317 7.44 -13.81 -0.33
N SER A 318 7.47 -12.76 0.50
CA SER A 318 6.49 -11.66 0.46
C SER A 318 6.48 -10.93 -0.89
N GLY A 319 7.66 -10.59 -1.42
CA GLY A 319 7.76 -9.95 -2.74
C GLY A 319 7.30 -10.83 -3.90
N LEU A 320 7.44 -12.16 -3.80
CA LEU A 320 6.88 -13.09 -4.79
C LEU A 320 5.35 -13.12 -4.69
N ASN A 321 4.81 -13.17 -3.47
CA ASN A 321 3.38 -13.09 -3.20
C ASN A 321 2.78 -11.75 -3.67
N GLY A 322 3.46 -10.62 -3.49
CA GLY A 322 3.01 -9.30 -3.96
C GLY A 322 2.90 -9.20 -5.48
N HIS A 323 3.83 -9.80 -6.22
CA HIS A 323 3.73 -9.91 -7.68
C HIS A 323 2.70 -10.96 -8.15
N GLY A 324 2.35 -11.93 -7.30
CA GLY A 324 1.56 -13.11 -7.67
C GLY A 324 2.38 -14.21 -8.36
N ILE A 325 3.70 -14.26 -8.12
CA ILE A 325 4.61 -15.24 -8.71
C ILE A 325 4.50 -16.58 -7.96
N PRO A 326 4.24 -17.71 -8.64
CA PRO A 326 4.23 -19.03 -8.00
C PRO A 326 5.58 -19.39 -7.37
N TYR A 327 5.57 -19.88 -6.14
CA TYR A 327 6.76 -20.32 -5.42
C TYR A 327 6.50 -21.56 -4.58
N GLN A 328 7.56 -22.31 -4.29
CA GLN A 328 7.56 -23.40 -3.32
C GLN A 328 8.57 -23.08 -2.21
N LEU A 329 8.08 -23.00 -0.97
CA LEU A 329 8.91 -22.84 0.21
C LEU A 329 9.38 -24.21 0.72
N VAL A 330 10.68 -24.34 0.99
CA VAL A 330 11.31 -25.47 1.67
C VAL A 330 11.98 -24.96 2.94
N ILE A 331 11.53 -25.48 4.09
CA ILE A 331 12.14 -25.22 5.40
C ILE A 331 13.31 -26.18 5.61
N VAL A 332 14.47 -25.63 5.95
CA VAL A 332 15.71 -26.38 6.21
C VAL A 332 16.10 -26.22 7.69
N PRO A 333 15.71 -27.17 8.57
CA PRO A 333 16.13 -27.15 9.97
C PRO A 333 17.62 -27.49 10.09
N SER A 334 18.23 -27.29 11.27
CA SER A 334 19.65 -27.61 11.54
C SER A 334 20.01 -29.11 11.47
N ALA A 335 19.03 -29.99 11.29
CA ALA A 335 19.23 -31.41 10.98
C ALA A 335 19.36 -31.68 9.47
N GLY A 336 19.25 -30.64 8.63
CA GLY A 336 19.14 -30.73 7.18
C GLY A 336 17.74 -31.10 6.70
N THR A 337 17.58 -31.22 5.38
CA THR A 337 16.36 -31.70 4.72
C THR A 337 16.70 -32.37 3.40
N THR A 338 15.74 -33.01 2.74
CA THR A 338 15.88 -33.48 1.35
C THR A 338 15.52 -32.36 0.38
N LEU A 339 16.32 -32.16 -0.67
CA LEU A 339 15.90 -31.33 -1.81
C LEU A 339 14.63 -31.90 -2.45
N PRO A 340 13.70 -31.07 -2.94
CA PRO A 340 12.61 -31.54 -3.79
C PRO A 340 13.15 -31.97 -5.17
N THR A 341 12.36 -32.73 -5.91
CA THR A 341 12.68 -33.14 -7.29
C THR A 341 12.84 -31.89 -8.18
N LEU A 342 14.08 -31.55 -8.54
CA LEU A 342 14.38 -30.32 -9.30
C LEU A 342 13.93 -30.38 -10.76
N ASN A 343 13.95 -31.58 -11.36
CA ASN A 343 13.59 -31.84 -12.75
C ASN A 343 12.85 -33.17 -12.87
N SER A 344 11.86 -33.24 -13.76
CA SER A 344 11.06 -34.45 -14.02
C SER A 344 11.60 -35.28 -15.19
N SER A 345 12.39 -34.68 -16.08
CA SER A 345 13.13 -35.34 -17.16
C SER A 345 14.50 -34.68 -17.36
N LEU A 346 15.29 -35.12 -18.34
CA LEU A 346 16.53 -34.42 -18.75
C LEU A 346 16.26 -33.09 -19.50
N THR A 347 15.01 -32.83 -19.90
CA THR A 347 14.55 -31.65 -20.64
C THR A 347 13.40 -30.90 -19.97
N ASP A 348 13.01 -31.29 -18.75
CA ASP A 348 11.89 -30.72 -17.99
C ASP A 348 12.31 -30.33 -16.57
N GLY A 349 12.60 -29.05 -16.36
CA GLY A 349 12.92 -28.47 -15.06
C GLY A 349 11.67 -27.99 -14.33
N ASN A 350 11.58 -28.23 -13.02
CA ASN A 350 10.38 -27.95 -12.22
C ASN A 350 10.42 -26.55 -11.56
N TYR A 351 11.55 -25.83 -11.64
CA TYR A 351 11.76 -24.52 -11.01
C TYR A 351 12.56 -23.55 -11.88
N GLY A 352 12.00 -22.36 -12.15
CA GLY A 352 12.60 -21.33 -13.01
C GLY A 352 13.59 -20.43 -12.29
N GLY A 353 13.66 -20.52 -10.97
CA GLY A 353 14.50 -19.70 -10.11
C GLY A 353 14.72 -20.34 -8.74
N ILE A 354 15.83 -20.02 -8.09
CA ILE A 354 16.14 -20.45 -6.72
C ILE A 354 16.42 -19.23 -5.85
N ILE A 355 15.93 -19.21 -4.61
CA ILE A 355 16.27 -18.21 -3.59
C ILE A 355 16.71 -18.94 -2.33
N VAL A 356 17.83 -18.54 -1.72
CA VAL A 356 18.27 -19.04 -0.41
C VAL A 356 18.53 -17.87 0.53
N LEU A 357 17.85 -17.89 1.68
CA LEU A 357 17.98 -16.88 2.73
C LEU A 357 18.90 -17.37 3.86
N GLY A 358 19.85 -16.52 4.28
CA GLY A 358 20.78 -16.81 5.37
C GLY A 358 21.70 -18.01 5.11
N GLU A 359 21.85 -18.41 3.84
CA GLU A 359 22.44 -19.68 3.39
C GLU A 359 21.87 -20.95 4.04
N VAL A 360 20.68 -20.84 4.67
CA VAL A 360 20.15 -21.75 5.68
C VAL A 360 21.22 -22.22 6.69
N SER A 361 22.03 -21.26 7.15
CA SER A 361 23.21 -21.47 8.00
C SER A 361 22.89 -21.49 9.50
N TYR A 362 23.57 -22.39 10.22
CA TYR A 362 23.46 -22.59 11.66
C TYR A 362 24.85 -22.73 12.29
N GLN A 363 24.96 -22.35 13.57
CA GLN A 363 26.18 -22.58 14.37
C GLN A 363 26.22 -24.04 14.85
N TYR A 364 27.17 -24.80 14.31
CA TYR A 364 27.53 -26.15 14.77
C TYR A 364 28.80 -26.10 15.65
N SER A 365 29.24 -27.26 16.15
CA SER A 365 30.48 -27.37 16.94
C SER A 365 31.75 -26.96 16.18
N ALA A 366 31.73 -26.99 14.85
CA ALA A 366 32.84 -26.57 13.98
C ALA A 366 32.75 -25.09 13.54
N GLY A 367 31.70 -24.35 13.92
CA GLY A 367 31.39 -23.00 13.42
C GLY A 367 30.08 -22.96 12.63
N PHE A 368 29.83 -21.83 11.96
CA PHE A 368 28.67 -21.66 11.08
C PHE A 368 28.83 -22.46 9.79
N ALA A 369 27.79 -23.19 9.40
CA ALA A 369 27.70 -23.87 8.10
C ALA A 369 26.25 -23.95 7.62
N SER A 370 26.04 -24.12 6.31
CA SER A 370 24.73 -24.41 5.74
C SER A 370 24.17 -25.74 6.25
N ALA A 371 22.85 -25.82 6.46
CA ALA A 371 22.15 -27.08 6.70
C ALA A 371 21.85 -27.88 5.40
N LEU A 372 22.12 -27.31 4.22
CA LEU A 372 22.21 -28.10 2.98
C LEU A 372 23.64 -28.63 2.81
N THR A 373 23.78 -29.90 2.45
CA THR A 373 25.10 -30.54 2.31
C THR A 373 25.85 -30.04 1.06
N PRO A 374 27.18 -30.19 0.97
CA PRO A 374 27.94 -29.84 -0.23
C PRO A 374 27.41 -30.51 -1.51
N GLU A 375 26.94 -31.75 -1.40
CA GLU A 375 26.35 -32.52 -2.50
C GLU A 375 24.99 -31.94 -2.94
N GLN A 376 24.20 -31.44 -1.99
CA GLN A 376 22.94 -30.75 -2.28
C GLN A 376 23.19 -29.38 -2.93
N TRP A 377 24.17 -28.62 -2.46
CA TRP A 377 24.61 -27.40 -3.13
C TRP A 377 25.11 -27.68 -4.54
N GLN A 378 25.93 -28.71 -4.74
CA GLN A 378 26.40 -29.12 -6.07
C GLN A 378 25.25 -29.60 -6.97
N THR A 379 24.20 -30.21 -6.41
CA THR A 379 22.98 -30.60 -7.14
C THR A 379 22.20 -29.37 -7.61
N LEU A 380 22.03 -28.35 -6.76
CA LEU A 380 21.44 -27.07 -7.14
C LEU A 380 22.27 -26.37 -8.21
N TYR A 381 23.60 -26.36 -8.07
CA TYR A 381 24.54 -25.77 -9.04
C TYR A 381 24.52 -26.49 -10.40
N ALA A 382 24.40 -27.81 -10.41
CA ALA A 382 24.24 -28.60 -11.65
C ALA A 382 22.89 -28.29 -12.34
N TYR A 383 21.80 -28.17 -11.55
CA TYR A 383 20.49 -27.78 -12.07
C TYR A 383 20.50 -26.37 -12.70
N GLN A 384 21.21 -25.40 -12.09
CA GLN A 384 21.40 -24.07 -12.69
C GLN A 384 22.03 -24.14 -14.09
N ILE A 385 23.06 -24.97 -14.28
CA ILE A 385 23.73 -25.15 -15.58
C ILE A 385 22.83 -25.88 -16.58
N ALA A 386 22.20 -26.98 -16.17
CA ALA A 386 21.42 -27.83 -17.08
C ALA A 386 20.12 -27.17 -17.60
N PHE A 387 19.52 -26.26 -16.83
CA PHE A 387 18.24 -25.63 -17.13
C PHE A 387 18.30 -24.10 -17.28
N GLY A 388 19.50 -23.49 -17.21
CA GLY A 388 19.66 -22.04 -17.34
C GLY A 388 19.08 -21.23 -16.17
N VAL A 389 18.95 -21.84 -15.00
CA VAL A 389 18.21 -21.29 -13.85
C VAL A 389 19.10 -20.37 -13.00
N ARG A 390 18.56 -19.22 -12.59
CA ARG A 390 19.24 -18.21 -11.76
C ARG A 390 19.00 -18.45 -10.27
N MET A 391 19.98 -18.06 -9.45
CA MET A 391 19.90 -18.12 -7.99
C MET A 391 20.00 -16.73 -7.35
N ALA A 392 19.25 -16.48 -6.28
CA ALA A 392 19.47 -15.39 -5.35
C ALA A 392 19.96 -15.91 -3.99
N ARG A 393 20.98 -15.25 -3.44
CA ARG A 393 21.57 -15.52 -2.12
C ARG A 393 21.38 -14.26 -1.26
N LEU A 394 20.48 -14.33 -0.28
CA LEU A 394 20.05 -13.20 0.55
C LEU A 394 20.58 -13.37 1.98
N ASP A 395 20.92 -12.28 2.66
CA ASP A 395 21.48 -12.32 4.03
C ASP A 395 22.74 -13.20 4.14
N VAL A 396 23.72 -12.98 3.25
CA VAL A 396 24.93 -13.81 3.16
C VAL A 396 26.21 -13.06 3.53
N TYR A 397 27.20 -13.78 4.05
CA TYR A 397 28.50 -13.22 4.41
C TYR A 397 29.46 -13.19 3.19
N PRO A 398 30.19 -12.09 2.92
CA PRO A 398 31.10 -11.99 1.78
C PRO A 398 32.21 -13.05 1.79
N GLY A 399 32.43 -13.71 0.66
CA GLY A 399 33.35 -14.86 0.57
C GLY A 399 33.56 -15.40 -0.85
N SER A 400 34.33 -16.49 -0.94
CA SER A 400 34.75 -17.13 -2.21
C SER A 400 33.58 -17.51 -3.11
N ASP A 401 32.51 -18.05 -2.54
CA ASP A 401 31.27 -18.46 -3.23
C ASP A 401 30.53 -17.28 -3.89
N PHE A 402 30.95 -16.05 -3.57
CA PHE A 402 30.44 -14.79 -4.10
C PHE A 402 31.53 -13.94 -4.75
N GLY A 403 32.74 -14.48 -4.99
CA GLY A 403 33.86 -13.75 -5.59
C GLY A 403 34.29 -12.50 -4.81
N THR A 404 34.11 -12.50 -3.48
CA THR A 404 34.29 -11.34 -2.60
C THR A 404 35.01 -11.68 -1.29
N THR A 405 35.36 -10.64 -0.55
CA THR A 405 35.75 -10.69 0.87
C THR A 405 35.15 -9.48 1.60
N THR A 406 35.12 -9.49 2.93
CA THR A 406 34.75 -8.30 3.73
C THR A 406 35.78 -7.19 3.56
N ALA A 407 35.34 -5.96 3.34
CA ALA A 407 36.19 -4.78 3.12
C ALA A 407 37.10 -4.47 4.32
N ILE A 408 36.66 -4.82 5.53
CA ILE A 408 37.48 -4.90 6.75
C ILE A 408 37.27 -6.31 7.35
N PRO A 409 38.32 -7.12 7.57
CA PRO A 409 38.18 -8.50 8.00
C PRO A 409 37.30 -8.70 9.25
N GLY A 410 36.19 -9.41 9.09
CA GLY A 410 35.27 -9.76 10.18
C GLY A 410 34.39 -8.61 10.70
N ALA A 411 34.47 -7.41 10.10
CA ALA A 411 33.60 -6.28 10.47
C ALA A 411 32.28 -6.31 9.68
N GLY A 412 31.19 -5.97 10.36
CA GLY A 412 29.90 -5.64 9.75
C GLY A 412 29.46 -4.23 10.12
N CYS A 413 28.26 -3.84 9.68
CA CYS A 413 27.60 -2.61 10.07
C CYS A 413 26.07 -2.85 10.15
N CYS A 414 25.27 -2.07 10.85
CA CYS A 414 25.63 -0.94 11.71
C CYS A 414 25.02 -1.07 13.09
N ASP A 415 25.72 -0.56 14.11
CA ASP A 415 25.19 -0.43 15.47
C ASP A 415 23.95 0.49 15.50
N ILE A 416 23.14 0.37 16.55
CA ILE A 416 21.88 1.11 16.70
C ILE A 416 22.13 2.63 16.59
N GLY A 417 21.46 3.27 15.64
CA GLY A 417 21.55 4.71 15.36
C GLY A 417 22.66 5.11 14.38
N VAL A 418 23.54 4.20 13.98
CA VAL A 418 24.53 4.42 12.92
C VAL A 418 23.88 4.15 11.55
N GLU A 419 24.14 5.02 10.58
CA GLU A 419 23.64 4.93 9.19
C GLU A 419 24.81 4.61 8.23
N GLN A 420 24.53 3.81 7.21
CA GLN A 420 25.42 3.59 6.06
C GLN A 420 24.57 3.33 4.81
N PRO A 421 24.26 4.36 4.01
CA PRO A 421 23.20 4.27 3.00
C PRO A 421 23.55 3.31 1.86
N VAL A 422 22.59 2.52 1.40
CA VAL A 422 22.72 1.58 0.27
C VAL A 422 22.12 2.18 -1.00
N SER A 423 22.73 1.95 -2.16
CA SER A 423 22.17 2.33 -3.47
C SER A 423 22.54 1.35 -4.59
N PHE A 424 21.69 1.26 -5.61
CA PHE A 424 22.00 0.52 -6.83
C PHE A 424 23.04 1.26 -7.67
N THR A 425 24.11 0.56 -8.04
CA THR A 425 25.24 1.10 -8.83
C THR A 425 25.25 0.59 -10.26
N ASN A 426 24.59 -0.54 -10.53
CA ASN A 426 24.30 -1.05 -11.86
C ASN A 426 22.99 -1.85 -11.86
N THR A 427 22.02 -1.47 -12.71
CA THR A 427 20.70 -2.10 -12.81
C THR A 427 20.50 -2.95 -14.08
N SER A 428 21.53 -3.06 -14.94
CA SER A 428 21.39 -3.63 -16.29
C SER A 428 21.01 -5.10 -16.36
N ALA A 429 21.19 -5.86 -15.28
CA ALA A 429 20.80 -7.27 -15.18
C ALA A 429 19.33 -7.50 -14.78
N PHE A 430 18.62 -6.44 -14.38
CA PHE A 430 17.22 -6.46 -13.96
C PHE A 430 16.48 -5.16 -14.38
N PRO A 431 16.58 -4.71 -15.65
CA PRO A 431 16.13 -3.37 -16.07
C PRO A 431 14.60 -3.20 -15.96
N THR A 432 13.83 -4.28 -16.04
CA THR A 432 12.37 -4.30 -15.85
C THR A 432 11.93 -3.95 -14.43
N ALA A 433 12.84 -3.94 -13.44
CA ALA A 433 12.56 -3.51 -12.08
C ALA A 433 12.26 -1.99 -11.96
N GLY A 434 12.66 -1.17 -12.95
CA GLY A 434 12.30 0.26 -12.98
C GLY A 434 12.87 1.09 -11.83
N TYR A 435 14.12 0.84 -11.43
CA TYR A 435 14.82 1.59 -10.40
C TYR A 435 15.44 2.90 -10.91
N VAL A 436 15.49 3.91 -10.05
CA VAL A 436 16.35 5.09 -10.24
C VAL A 436 17.76 4.75 -9.73
N GLN A 437 18.71 4.51 -10.64
CA GLN A 437 20.08 4.15 -10.27
C GLN A 437 20.77 5.28 -9.48
N GLY A 438 21.53 4.91 -8.45
CA GLY A 438 22.20 5.84 -7.54
C GLY A 438 21.32 6.40 -6.42
N ALA A 439 20.00 6.21 -6.45
CA ALA A 439 19.12 6.60 -5.35
C ALA A 439 19.46 5.80 -4.07
N THR A 440 19.65 6.51 -2.96
CA THR A 440 20.02 5.94 -1.67
C THR A 440 18.82 5.56 -0.81
N MET A 441 18.97 4.48 -0.03
CA MET A 441 18.06 4.06 1.03
C MET A 441 18.84 3.86 2.34
N SER A 442 18.14 3.97 3.48
CA SER A 442 18.73 3.74 4.80
C SER A 442 19.03 2.26 5.05
N THR A 443 20.09 1.94 5.78
CA THR A 443 20.36 0.58 6.29
C THR A 443 20.09 0.44 7.79
N GLN A 444 19.53 1.46 8.45
CA GLN A 444 19.29 1.43 9.89
C GLN A 444 18.41 0.23 10.30
N GLY A 445 18.91 -0.57 11.25
CA GLY A 445 18.28 -1.81 11.72
C GLY A 445 18.55 -3.05 10.85
N LEU A 446 19.06 -2.89 9.62
CA LEU A 446 19.51 -4.01 8.78
C LEU A 446 21.00 -4.24 9.02
N TRP A 447 21.34 -5.38 9.62
CA TRP A 447 22.74 -5.81 9.70
C TRP A 447 23.26 -6.21 8.31
N HIS A 448 24.51 -5.83 8.01
CA HIS A 448 25.13 -5.97 6.70
C HIS A 448 26.66 -6.06 6.78
N TYR A 449 27.28 -6.52 5.70
CA TYR A 449 28.72 -6.77 5.60
C TYR A 449 29.32 -6.07 4.36
N PRO A 450 29.80 -4.82 4.51
CA PRO A 450 30.60 -4.13 3.52
C PRO A 450 31.68 -5.01 2.87
N ALA A 451 31.61 -5.19 1.55
CA ALA A 451 32.42 -6.14 0.80
C ALA A 451 33.40 -5.48 -0.19
N THR A 452 34.33 -6.29 -0.70
CA THR A 452 35.25 -5.98 -1.80
C THR A 452 35.30 -7.18 -2.75
N ILE A 453 35.20 -6.94 -4.06
CA ILE A 453 35.31 -7.98 -5.10
C ILE A 453 36.77 -8.43 -5.23
N THR A 454 37.00 -9.74 -5.21
CA THR A 454 38.33 -10.36 -5.33
C THR A 454 38.61 -10.93 -6.71
N ASP A 455 37.57 -11.23 -7.50
CA ASP A 455 37.69 -11.66 -8.90
C ASP A 455 36.70 -10.94 -9.80
N SER A 456 37.15 -9.88 -10.48
CA SER A 456 36.36 -9.11 -11.42
C SER A 456 36.13 -9.78 -12.79
N SER A 457 36.70 -10.98 -13.03
CA SER A 457 36.45 -11.74 -14.25
C SER A 457 35.16 -12.56 -14.20
N THR A 458 34.76 -13.00 -13.01
CA THR A 458 33.49 -13.72 -12.77
C THR A 458 32.43 -12.90 -12.04
N THR A 459 32.82 -11.81 -11.37
CA THR A 459 31.96 -11.11 -10.39
C THR A 459 31.93 -9.59 -10.62
N TRP A 460 30.76 -8.98 -10.59
CA TRP A 460 30.60 -7.53 -10.70
C TRP A 460 29.58 -6.96 -9.71
N GLU A 461 29.79 -5.71 -9.32
CA GLU A 461 28.91 -4.99 -8.40
C GLU A 461 27.58 -4.58 -9.08
N VAL A 462 26.48 -4.67 -8.32
CA VAL A 462 25.17 -4.10 -8.69
C VAL A 462 24.62 -3.12 -7.65
N ALA A 463 25.07 -3.20 -6.39
CA ALA A 463 24.76 -2.22 -5.36
C ALA A 463 25.95 -1.98 -4.42
N SER A 464 26.00 -0.79 -3.82
CA SER A 464 27.05 -0.39 -2.88
C SER A 464 26.50 0.25 -1.61
N PHE A 465 27.21 0.08 -0.51
CA PHE A 465 27.08 0.92 0.68
C PHE A 465 27.94 2.17 0.53
N GLY A 466 27.45 3.31 1.01
CA GLY A 466 28.22 4.53 1.17
C GLY A 466 29.24 4.44 2.31
N ALA A 467 29.80 5.58 2.71
CA ALA A 467 30.55 5.68 3.96
C ALA A 467 29.58 5.68 5.16
N GLY A 468 29.97 5.06 6.26
CA GLY A 468 29.17 4.92 7.48
C GLY A 468 29.82 3.98 8.50
N GLY A 469 29.53 4.17 9.78
CA GLY A 469 30.16 3.41 10.87
C GLY A 469 31.69 3.42 10.81
N LEU A 470 32.31 2.24 10.71
CA LEU A 470 33.76 2.07 10.58
C LEU A 470 34.29 2.25 9.15
N PHE A 471 33.42 2.41 8.15
CA PHE A 471 33.76 2.39 6.74
C PHE A 471 33.81 3.82 6.18
N SER A 472 35.02 4.34 5.97
CA SER A 472 35.26 5.72 5.51
C SER A 472 35.07 5.93 4.00
N SER A 473 34.72 4.89 3.26
CA SER A 473 34.58 4.90 1.80
C SER A 473 33.43 3.97 1.33
N ARG A 474 33.05 4.12 0.05
CA ARG A 474 32.11 3.20 -0.62
C ARG A 474 32.65 1.77 -0.60
N SER A 475 31.75 0.82 -0.41
CA SER A 475 32.02 -0.63 -0.40
C SER A 475 30.88 -1.39 -1.09
N THR A 476 31.15 -2.62 -1.53
CA THR A 476 30.15 -3.43 -2.25
C THR A 476 29.07 -3.94 -1.30
N ALA A 477 27.79 -3.83 -1.70
CA ALA A 477 26.62 -4.31 -0.97
C ALA A 477 25.95 -5.51 -1.64
N ALA A 478 26.03 -5.58 -2.98
CA ALA A 478 25.55 -6.73 -3.74
C ALA A 478 26.35 -6.92 -5.03
N VAL A 479 26.50 -8.19 -5.41
CA VAL A 479 27.17 -8.61 -6.64
C VAL A 479 26.26 -9.52 -7.47
N ILE A 480 26.58 -9.61 -8.76
CA ILE A 480 26.18 -10.75 -9.58
C ILE A 480 27.46 -11.50 -9.96
N ASN A 481 27.38 -12.83 -9.93
CA ASN A 481 28.44 -13.72 -10.39
C ASN A 481 27.99 -14.50 -11.63
N ASN A 482 28.94 -14.82 -12.51
CA ASN A 482 28.80 -15.81 -13.57
C ASN A 482 29.93 -16.84 -13.46
N PHE A 483 29.68 -17.93 -12.75
CA PHE A 483 30.65 -19.01 -12.55
C PHE A 483 30.47 -20.09 -13.63
N GLY A 484 31.05 -19.86 -14.82
CA GLY A 484 31.02 -20.83 -15.92
C GLY A 484 29.62 -21.12 -16.47
N GLY A 485 28.76 -20.09 -16.54
CA GLY A 485 27.34 -20.20 -16.89
C GLY A 485 26.41 -20.18 -15.67
N ARG A 486 26.92 -20.50 -14.47
CA ARG A 486 26.12 -20.47 -13.23
C ARG A 486 25.95 -19.03 -12.75
N GLN A 487 24.78 -18.46 -13.02
CA GLN A 487 24.45 -17.07 -12.70
C GLN A 487 23.78 -16.96 -11.32
N GLN A 488 24.26 -16.05 -10.47
CA GLN A 488 23.62 -15.74 -9.17
C GLN A 488 23.72 -14.26 -8.81
N ILE A 489 22.76 -13.76 -8.03
CA ILE A 489 22.85 -12.47 -7.33
C ILE A 489 23.06 -12.72 -5.83
N ALA A 490 23.99 -12.01 -5.20
CA ALA A 490 24.28 -12.15 -3.77
C ALA A 490 24.18 -10.79 -3.05
N TRP A 491 23.47 -10.76 -1.94
CA TRP A 491 23.24 -9.58 -1.11
C TRP A 491 23.90 -9.71 0.27
N PHE A 492 24.81 -8.79 0.59
CA PHE A 492 25.55 -8.75 1.85
C PHE A 492 24.81 -7.93 2.92
N THR A 493 23.48 -8.06 2.96
CA THR A 493 22.59 -7.42 3.93
C THR A 493 21.47 -8.37 4.30
N SER A 494 21.06 -8.29 5.56
CA SER A 494 19.80 -8.87 6.05
C SER A 494 18.58 -8.25 5.35
N PHE A 495 17.50 -9.03 5.30
CA PHE A 495 16.19 -8.63 4.77
C PHE A 495 15.13 -8.83 5.83
N ALA A 496 14.28 -7.83 6.03
CA ALA A 496 13.17 -7.85 6.97
C ALA A 496 11.96 -7.16 6.33
N ASN A 497 11.27 -7.85 5.42
CA ASN A 497 10.23 -7.24 4.58
C ASN A 497 8.94 -6.92 5.36
N ASP A 498 8.83 -7.40 6.60
CA ASP A 498 7.76 -7.09 7.54
C ASP A 498 7.83 -5.63 8.00
N TRP A 499 9.00 -5.12 8.40
CA TRP A 499 9.16 -3.75 8.92
C TRP A 499 10.05 -2.83 8.07
N SER A 500 10.94 -3.35 7.21
CA SER A 500 11.92 -2.53 6.47
C SER A 500 11.42 -2.07 5.11
N THR A 501 11.33 -0.76 4.93
CA THR A 501 11.15 -0.09 3.64
C THR A 501 12.27 -0.44 2.67
N THR A 502 13.52 -0.52 3.17
CA THR A 502 14.69 -0.83 2.34
C THR A 502 14.66 -2.26 1.84
N SER A 503 14.29 -3.25 2.66
CA SER A 503 14.16 -4.63 2.16
C SER A 503 13.04 -4.75 1.11
N ASN A 504 11.91 -4.03 1.30
CA ASN A 504 10.84 -3.94 0.30
C ASN A 504 11.23 -3.19 -0.98
N PHE A 505 12.18 -2.25 -0.90
CA PHE A 505 12.79 -1.62 -2.09
C PHE A 505 13.74 -2.57 -2.81
N LEU A 506 14.64 -3.24 -2.08
CA LEU A 506 15.70 -4.07 -2.67
C LEU A 506 15.19 -5.38 -3.29
N GLN A 507 14.07 -5.94 -2.80
CA GLN A 507 13.56 -7.24 -3.25
C GLN A 507 13.32 -7.35 -4.76
N HIS A 508 12.87 -6.26 -5.40
CA HIS A 508 12.53 -6.24 -6.83
C HIS A 508 13.74 -6.54 -7.72
N SER A 509 14.97 -6.23 -7.27
CA SER A 509 16.20 -6.55 -7.99
C SER A 509 16.40 -8.06 -8.17
N TYR A 510 16.31 -8.84 -7.09
CA TYR A 510 16.51 -10.28 -7.19
C TYR A 510 15.32 -10.97 -7.85
N ILE A 511 14.09 -10.48 -7.64
CA ILE A 511 12.89 -11.01 -8.31
C ILE A 511 13.00 -10.83 -9.83
N HIS A 512 13.26 -9.61 -10.31
CA HIS A 512 13.42 -9.33 -11.74
C HIS A 512 14.69 -9.96 -12.34
N PHE A 513 15.78 -10.11 -11.56
CA PHE A 513 16.98 -10.83 -12.01
C PHE A 513 16.69 -12.31 -12.22
N VAL A 514 16.14 -13.00 -11.21
CA VAL A 514 15.92 -14.46 -11.22
C VAL A 514 14.88 -14.84 -12.28
N THR A 515 13.77 -14.11 -12.38
CA THR A 515 12.73 -14.32 -13.41
C THR A 515 13.13 -13.84 -14.80
N ARG A 516 14.26 -13.14 -14.96
CA ARG A 516 14.60 -12.34 -16.16
C ARG A 516 13.53 -11.30 -16.54
N GLY A 517 12.59 -10.99 -15.64
CA GLY A 517 11.41 -10.16 -15.91
C GLY A 517 10.27 -10.88 -16.67
N LEU A 518 10.33 -12.22 -16.78
CA LEU A 518 9.29 -13.07 -17.35
C LEU A 518 8.63 -13.89 -16.23
N PHE A 519 7.36 -13.62 -15.90
CA PHE A 519 6.66 -14.34 -14.82
C PHE A 519 5.14 -14.27 -14.93
N ALA A 520 4.44 -15.30 -14.43
CA ALA A 520 3.02 -15.19 -14.09
C ALA A 520 2.88 -14.25 -12.88
N GLY A 521 1.98 -13.27 -12.97
CA GLY A 521 1.91 -12.14 -12.05
C GLY A 521 2.10 -10.78 -12.72
N ARG A 522 2.03 -9.70 -11.94
CA ARG A 522 2.28 -8.32 -12.36
C ARG A 522 2.81 -7.45 -11.22
N ARG A 523 3.55 -6.39 -11.55
CA ARG A 523 3.80 -5.25 -10.65
C ARG A 523 2.78 -4.16 -10.94
N ARG A 524 2.10 -3.64 -9.92
CA ARG A 524 1.18 -2.50 -9.99
C ARG A 524 1.13 -1.83 -8.62
N ILE A 525 1.23 -0.51 -8.60
CA ILE A 525 0.95 0.31 -7.41
C ILE A 525 -0.44 0.90 -7.56
N PHE A 526 -1.28 0.71 -6.54
CA PHE A 526 -2.46 1.54 -6.34
C PHE A 526 -2.21 2.51 -5.19
N PHE A 527 -2.58 3.78 -5.41
CA PHE A 527 -2.36 4.88 -4.48
C PHE A 527 -3.70 5.59 -4.28
N GLY A 528 -4.61 4.92 -3.58
CA GLY A 528 -5.92 5.44 -3.25
C GLY A 528 -5.91 6.14 -1.91
N THR A 529 -6.34 7.40 -1.89
CA THR A 529 -6.60 8.17 -0.67
C THR A 529 -8.10 8.38 -0.55
N GLN A 530 -8.71 7.76 0.47
CA GLN A 530 -10.13 7.90 0.77
C GLN A 530 -10.32 8.96 1.85
N ILE A 531 -11.26 9.87 1.62
CA ILE A 531 -11.63 10.95 2.54
C ILE A 531 -13.01 10.66 3.10
N ASP A 532 -13.05 10.26 4.36
CA ASP A 532 -14.25 10.02 5.13
C ASP A 532 -14.87 11.36 5.63
N ASP A 533 -16.02 11.30 6.31
CA ASP A 533 -16.75 12.43 6.91
C ASP A 533 -17.20 13.59 6.00
N MET A 534 -17.24 13.47 4.67
CA MET A 534 -17.59 14.62 3.82
C MET A 534 -19.02 15.12 4.09
N HIS A 535 -19.14 16.44 4.24
CA HIS A 535 -20.30 17.22 4.71
C HIS A 535 -20.51 17.25 6.23
N LEU A 536 -19.83 16.44 7.04
CA LEU A 536 -19.88 16.55 8.49
C LEU A 536 -19.03 17.72 9.00
N GLU A 537 -19.33 18.17 10.22
CA GLU A 537 -18.40 18.93 11.06
C GLU A 537 -17.73 17.97 12.05
N THR A 538 -16.40 18.07 12.21
CA THR A 538 -15.61 17.19 13.09
C THR A 538 -15.02 18.01 14.24
N GLU A 539 -15.13 17.52 15.48
CA GLU A 539 -14.41 18.09 16.63
C GLU A 539 -12.91 17.81 16.49
N LEU A 540 -12.07 18.81 16.75
CA LEU A 540 -10.63 18.73 16.63
C LEU A 540 -9.98 18.26 17.93
N TYR A 541 -9.01 17.34 17.82
CA TYR A 541 -8.13 16.97 18.93
C TYR A 541 -7.39 18.19 19.50
N PHE A 542 -6.98 19.10 18.61
CA PHE A 542 -6.34 20.37 18.97
C PHE A 542 -6.65 21.46 17.92
N PRO A 543 -7.13 22.64 18.33
CA PRO A 543 -7.47 23.05 19.69
C PRO A 543 -8.73 22.34 20.21
N VAL A 544 -8.68 21.85 21.45
CA VAL A 544 -9.79 21.13 22.12
C VAL A 544 -11.06 21.99 22.15
N GLY A 545 -12.20 21.40 21.77
CA GLY A 545 -13.48 22.12 21.65
C GLY A 545 -13.54 23.09 20.45
N GLY A 546 -12.56 23.04 19.55
CA GLY A 546 -12.66 23.63 18.22
C GLY A 546 -13.24 22.61 17.24
N ASN A 547 -14.10 23.07 16.32
CA ASN A 547 -14.67 22.25 15.27
C ASN A 547 -14.14 22.70 13.89
N PHE A 548 -14.19 21.80 12.90
CA PHE A 548 -13.94 22.14 11.50
C PHE A 548 -14.90 21.41 10.54
N ARG A 549 -15.41 22.15 9.55
CA ARG A 549 -16.13 21.62 8.37
C ARG A 549 -15.48 22.18 7.10
N LEU A 550 -15.20 21.30 6.15
CA LEU A 550 -14.54 21.65 4.88
C LEU A 550 -15.34 22.68 4.06
N ARG A 551 -14.63 23.56 3.35
CA ARG A 551 -15.23 24.65 2.55
C ARG A 551 -14.99 24.42 1.05
N PRO A 552 -15.89 24.92 0.17
CA PRO A 552 -15.71 24.85 -1.29
C PRO A 552 -14.33 25.29 -1.79
N ALA A 553 -13.77 26.36 -1.22
CA ALA A 553 -12.47 26.89 -1.62
C ALA A 553 -11.28 25.97 -1.25
N ASP A 554 -11.42 25.13 -0.21
CA ASP A 554 -10.42 24.10 0.09
C ASP A 554 -10.47 22.98 -0.98
N LEU A 555 -11.66 22.62 -1.48
CA LEU A 555 -11.82 21.67 -2.57
C LEU A 555 -11.31 22.24 -3.91
N ASP A 556 -11.56 23.51 -4.22
CA ASP A 556 -10.99 24.20 -5.40
C ASP A 556 -9.45 24.10 -5.42
N ALA A 557 -8.82 24.27 -4.26
CA ALA A 557 -7.37 24.11 -4.10
C ALA A 557 -6.91 22.64 -4.30
N HIS A 558 -7.70 21.65 -3.86
CA HIS A 558 -7.41 20.24 -4.11
C HIS A 558 -7.60 19.84 -5.59
N VAL A 559 -8.57 20.40 -6.31
CA VAL A 559 -8.71 20.20 -7.76
C VAL A 559 -7.50 20.77 -8.51
N ALA A 560 -7.08 22.00 -8.15
CA ALA A 560 -5.91 22.63 -8.75
C ALA A 560 -4.62 21.83 -8.48
N TRP A 561 -4.39 21.40 -7.24
CA TRP A 561 -3.24 20.59 -6.86
C TRP A 561 -3.26 19.17 -7.46
N THR A 562 -4.41 18.50 -7.51
CA THR A 562 -4.52 17.16 -8.11
C THR A 562 -4.10 17.19 -9.58
N LYS A 563 -4.42 18.26 -10.31
CA LYS A 563 -3.93 18.47 -11.67
C LYS A 563 -2.42 18.72 -11.74
N ASP A 564 -1.85 19.45 -10.79
CA ASP A 564 -0.42 19.75 -10.75
C ASP A 564 0.43 18.52 -10.39
N ILE A 565 0.08 17.78 -9.34
CA ILE A 565 0.84 16.59 -8.92
C ILE A 565 0.86 15.52 -10.01
N ASN A 566 -0.25 15.30 -10.73
CA ASN A 566 -0.27 14.41 -11.90
C ASN A 566 0.67 14.85 -13.03
N GLY A 567 1.00 16.14 -13.14
CA GLY A 567 2.01 16.65 -14.06
C GLY A 567 3.46 16.39 -13.62
N ARG A 568 3.68 15.93 -12.38
CA ARG A 568 4.98 15.66 -11.75
C ARG A 568 5.23 14.18 -11.45
N LEU A 569 4.18 13.36 -11.40
CA LEU A 569 4.27 11.91 -11.17
C LEU A 569 4.95 11.17 -12.34
N PRO A 570 5.47 9.93 -12.13
CA PRO A 570 6.06 9.12 -13.18
C PRO A 570 5.05 8.85 -14.33
N ALA A 571 5.55 8.76 -15.56
CA ALA A 571 4.70 8.59 -16.75
C ALA A 571 3.72 7.41 -16.60
N GLY A 572 2.47 7.62 -17.00
CA GLY A 572 1.40 6.62 -16.85
C GLY A 572 0.68 6.64 -15.49
N SER A 573 1.13 7.46 -14.54
CA SER A 573 0.39 7.72 -13.30
C SER A 573 -0.96 8.39 -13.56
N ASN A 574 -1.92 8.17 -12.67
CA ASN A 574 -3.23 8.82 -12.66
C ASN A 574 -3.76 8.81 -11.22
N PHE A 575 -3.40 9.84 -10.46
CA PHE A 575 -3.84 10.04 -9.08
C PHE A 575 -5.14 10.85 -9.02
N PHE A 576 -6.07 10.45 -8.17
CA PHE A 576 -7.21 11.28 -7.75
C PHE A 576 -7.63 10.90 -6.32
N VAL A 577 -8.40 11.75 -5.68
CA VAL A 577 -8.92 11.53 -4.33
C VAL A 577 -10.32 10.90 -4.42
N GLU A 578 -10.63 9.91 -3.59
CA GLU A 578 -11.97 9.34 -3.44
C GLU A 578 -12.62 9.85 -2.14
N ILE A 579 -13.91 10.19 -2.19
CA ILE A 579 -14.62 10.84 -1.07
C ILE A 579 -15.81 9.99 -0.63
N GLY A 580 -15.87 9.69 0.66
CA GLY A 580 -17.03 9.15 1.37
C GLY A 580 -17.94 10.28 1.85
N HIS A 581 -19.22 10.25 1.46
CA HIS A 581 -20.17 11.33 1.77
C HIS A 581 -21.23 10.96 2.80
N ASN A 582 -21.61 11.95 3.61
CA ASN A 582 -22.65 11.87 4.65
C ASN A 582 -23.76 12.90 4.41
N GLY A 583 -24.83 12.48 3.72
CA GLY A 583 -25.90 13.38 3.30
C GLY A 583 -26.63 14.13 4.42
N ASN A 584 -26.58 13.67 5.68
CA ASN A 584 -27.15 14.40 6.80
C ASN A 584 -26.39 15.70 7.08
N GLY A 585 -25.08 15.73 6.85
CA GLY A 585 -24.25 16.92 7.08
C GLY A 585 -24.49 18.06 6.07
N ASP A 586 -25.03 17.75 4.88
CA ASP A 586 -25.62 18.76 3.98
C ASP A 586 -26.90 19.31 4.61
N ILE A 587 -27.85 18.43 4.95
CA ILE A 587 -29.15 18.84 5.52
C ILE A 587 -28.98 19.66 6.82
N GLN A 588 -28.10 19.25 7.73
CA GLN A 588 -27.78 19.98 8.97
C GLN A 588 -27.20 21.38 8.66
N ALA A 589 -26.28 21.50 7.71
CA ALA A 589 -25.76 22.80 7.28
C ALA A 589 -26.86 23.66 6.63
N ALA A 590 -27.72 23.06 5.79
CA ALA A 590 -28.81 23.74 5.11
C ALA A 590 -29.88 24.29 6.06
N VAL A 591 -30.28 23.54 7.09
CA VAL A 591 -31.27 24.01 8.10
C VAL A 591 -30.67 24.99 9.12
N SER A 592 -29.35 25.03 9.26
CA SER A 592 -28.68 26.01 10.15
C SER A 592 -28.68 27.45 9.61
N ILE A 593 -29.03 27.64 8.33
CA ILE A 593 -29.09 28.94 7.67
C ILE A 593 -30.45 29.61 7.96
N ASP A 594 -30.42 30.91 8.27
CA ASP A 594 -31.51 31.71 8.86
C ASP A 594 -32.66 32.05 7.87
N ASN A 595 -33.20 31.03 7.19
CA ASN A 595 -34.44 31.03 6.41
C ASN A 595 -34.93 29.57 6.18
N PRO A 596 -35.41 28.87 7.23
CA PRO A 596 -35.71 27.43 7.16
C PRO A 596 -36.89 27.06 6.25
N ALA A 597 -37.69 28.03 5.78
CA ALA A 597 -38.96 27.80 5.08
C ALA A 597 -38.90 27.01 3.75
N SER A 598 -37.70 26.77 3.17
CA SER A 598 -37.51 25.90 2.00
C SER A 598 -37.04 24.47 2.36
N CYS A 599 -36.70 24.23 3.63
CA CYS A 599 -36.37 22.93 4.19
C CYS A 599 -37.59 22.36 4.94
N SER A 600 -38.03 21.18 4.53
CA SER A 600 -39.07 20.45 5.25
C SER A 600 -38.68 18.96 5.26
N PRO A 601 -38.40 18.36 6.44
CA PRO A 601 -38.31 18.97 7.77
C PRO A 601 -37.32 20.14 7.91
N GLU A 602 -37.54 20.97 8.93
CA GLU A 602 -36.66 22.08 9.35
C GLU A 602 -35.47 21.59 10.23
N THR A 603 -35.21 20.28 10.25
CA THR A 603 -34.10 19.63 10.97
C THR A 603 -33.43 18.57 10.10
N GLY A 604 -32.21 18.16 10.45
CA GLY A 604 -31.62 16.91 9.99
C GLY A 604 -32.25 15.68 10.66
N ILE A 605 -31.59 14.53 10.48
CA ILE A 605 -31.72 13.37 11.37
C ILE A 605 -30.81 13.63 12.58
N GLU A 606 -31.40 13.59 13.77
CA GLU A 606 -30.69 13.74 15.05
C GLU A 606 -31.05 12.54 15.95
N PHE A 607 -30.09 12.05 16.73
CA PHE A 607 -30.29 11.00 17.74
C PHE A 607 -29.23 11.11 18.84
N ASP A 608 -29.57 10.66 20.06
CA ASP A 608 -28.57 10.48 21.12
C ASP A 608 -27.70 9.27 20.76
N GLU A 609 -26.37 9.45 20.63
CA GLU A 609 -25.47 8.33 20.34
C GLU A 609 -25.47 7.29 21.47
N LEU A 610 -25.44 6.01 21.09
CA LEU A 610 -25.25 4.92 22.03
C LEU A 610 -23.77 4.84 22.44
N PRO A 611 -23.45 4.54 23.72
CA PRO A 611 -22.07 4.34 24.15
C PRO A 611 -21.32 3.34 23.27
N ALA A 612 -20.10 3.71 22.86
CA ALA A 612 -19.26 2.90 21.99
C ALA A 612 -19.08 1.49 22.55
N THR A 613 -19.28 0.49 21.69
CA THR A 613 -19.00 -0.91 22.03
C THR A 613 -17.49 -1.15 22.10
N PRO A 614 -17.03 -2.24 22.72
CA PRO A 614 -15.70 -2.77 22.43
C PRO A 614 -15.48 -2.96 20.92
N LEU A 615 -14.23 -2.89 20.48
CA LEU A 615 -13.85 -3.35 19.15
C LEU A 615 -14.21 -4.83 18.98
N GLU A 616 -14.55 -5.21 17.76
CA GLU A 616 -14.97 -6.56 17.35
C GLU A 616 -16.18 -7.11 18.12
N PHE A 617 -17.00 -6.22 18.72
CA PHE A 617 -18.29 -6.59 19.29
C PHE A 617 -19.20 -7.21 18.22
N GLN A 618 -19.40 -8.53 18.33
CA GLN A 618 -20.33 -9.26 17.48
C GLN A 618 -21.75 -9.18 18.05
N LYS A 619 -22.63 -8.47 17.36
CA LYS A 619 -24.02 -8.28 17.82
C LYS A 619 -24.83 -9.57 17.62
N ALA A 620 -25.62 -9.94 18.62
CA ALA A 620 -26.65 -10.95 18.46
C ALA A 620 -27.70 -10.50 17.42
N VAL A 621 -27.88 -11.28 16.36
CA VAL A 621 -28.81 -10.98 15.25
C VAL A 621 -30.25 -10.87 15.79
N GLY A 622 -30.98 -9.86 15.34
CA GLY A 622 -32.33 -9.52 15.82
C GLY A 622 -32.38 -8.68 17.10
N THR A 623 -31.24 -8.30 17.70
CA THR A 623 -31.18 -7.45 18.90
C THR A 623 -30.79 -6.00 18.61
N GLY A 624 -30.67 -5.18 19.65
CA GLY A 624 -30.49 -3.72 19.57
C GLY A 624 -31.82 -2.97 19.73
N ALA A 625 -31.75 -1.64 19.71
CA ALA A 625 -32.90 -0.76 19.73
C ALA A 625 -32.74 0.31 18.64
N ASN A 626 -33.85 0.72 18.03
CA ASN A 626 -33.82 1.84 17.09
C ASN A 626 -33.58 3.15 17.85
N ILE A 627 -32.59 3.94 17.43
CA ILE A 627 -32.39 5.32 17.89
C ILE A 627 -32.77 6.33 16.82
N TRP A 628 -32.79 5.94 15.54
CA TRP A 628 -33.22 6.81 14.45
C TRP A 628 -34.65 7.33 14.67
N PRO A 629 -34.91 8.63 14.47
CA PRO A 629 -36.25 9.23 14.56
C PRO A 629 -37.31 8.44 13.77
N LYS A 630 -38.51 8.32 14.34
CA LYS A 630 -39.62 7.62 13.66
C LYS A 630 -40.05 8.32 12.37
N ALA A 631 -39.92 9.64 12.33
CA ALA A 631 -40.20 10.49 11.18
C ALA A 631 -38.98 11.38 10.86
N PRO A 632 -38.72 11.69 9.57
CA PRO A 632 -39.41 11.14 8.40
C PRO A 632 -39.14 9.64 8.22
N ALA A 633 -39.98 8.94 7.47
CA ALA A 633 -39.83 7.50 7.21
C ALA A 633 -39.09 7.18 5.90
N SER A 634 -38.86 8.18 5.08
CA SER A 634 -38.02 8.17 3.88
C SER A 634 -37.27 9.50 3.78
N TYR A 635 -36.22 9.58 2.97
CA TYR A 635 -35.62 10.86 2.60
C TYR A 635 -36.66 11.74 1.89
N ILE A 636 -36.91 12.95 2.39
CA ILE A 636 -37.95 13.87 1.85
C ILE A 636 -37.51 15.34 1.70
N TRP A 637 -36.30 15.71 2.16
CA TRP A 637 -35.79 17.07 1.96
C TRP A 637 -35.69 17.42 0.47
N SER A 638 -35.92 18.69 0.15
CA SER A 638 -35.96 19.17 -1.23
C SER A 638 -34.57 19.49 -1.75
N LEU A 639 -34.38 19.41 -3.08
CA LEU A 639 -33.17 19.91 -3.74
C LEU A 639 -32.99 21.43 -3.56
N ALA A 640 -34.03 22.16 -3.13
CA ALA A 640 -33.90 23.58 -2.75
C ALA A 640 -33.29 23.73 -1.35
N CYS A 641 -33.55 22.80 -0.43
CA CYS A 641 -32.91 22.74 0.88
C CYS A 641 -31.42 22.36 0.76
N ALA A 642 -31.10 21.25 0.07
CA ALA A 642 -29.71 20.81 -0.19
C ALA A 642 -28.85 21.84 -0.96
N LYS A 643 -29.46 22.88 -1.54
CA LYS A 643 -28.77 23.99 -2.20
C LYS A 643 -28.44 25.17 -1.28
N TYR A 644 -28.77 25.09 0.01
CA TYR A 644 -28.30 26.05 0.99
C TYR A 644 -26.91 25.74 1.53
N ASP A 645 -26.50 24.46 1.62
CA ASP A 645 -25.10 24.11 1.87
C ASP A 645 -24.23 24.52 0.66
N PRO A 646 -23.23 25.42 0.83
CA PRO A 646 -22.31 25.75 -0.25
C PRO A 646 -21.43 24.56 -0.66
N LEU A 647 -21.19 23.60 0.25
CA LEU A 647 -20.35 22.42 -0.01
C LEU A 647 -21.10 21.39 -0.88
N ALA A 648 -22.34 21.02 -0.52
CA ALA A 648 -23.21 20.23 -1.40
C ALA A 648 -23.41 20.91 -2.76
N SER A 649 -23.69 22.21 -2.78
CA SER A 649 -23.84 22.99 -4.02
C SER A 649 -22.58 22.99 -4.90
N TRP A 650 -21.38 22.89 -4.32
CA TRP A 650 -20.13 22.76 -5.07
C TRP A 650 -20.02 21.39 -5.76
N PHE A 651 -20.44 20.30 -5.10
CA PHE A 651 -20.52 18.96 -5.71
C PHE A 651 -21.66 18.79 -6.73
N MET A 652 -22.68 19.66 -6.73
CA MET A 652 -23.70 19.68 -7.79
C MET A 652 -23.17 20.19 -9.15
N ILE A 653 -21.94 20.72 -9.20
CA ILE A 653 -21.28 21.17 -10.43
C ILE A 653 -20.49 19.98 -11.02
N PRO A 654 -20.84 19.45 -12.22
CA PRO A 654 -20.21 18.23 -12.73
C PRO A 654 -18.68 18.32 -12.91
N ALA A 655 -18.16 19.48 -13.31
CA ALA A 655 -16.72 19.70 -13.47
C ALA A 655 -15.94 19.67 -12.13
N ASN A 656 -16.62 19.95 -11.02
CA ASN A 656 -16.06 19.95 -9.68
C ASN A 656 -16.13 18.54 -9.08
N ARG A 657 -17.30 17.91 -9.21
CA ARG A 657 -17.59 16.52 -8.87
C ARG A 657 -16.63 15.54 -9.56
N ASP A 658 -16.60 15.54 -10.89
CA ASP A 658 -15.88 14.54 -11.70
C ASP A 658 -14.34 14.69 -11.66
N ALA A 659 -13.82 15.67 -10.90
CA ALA A 659 -12.41 15.71 -10.51
C ALA A 659 -12.04 14.61 -9.49
N PHE A 660 -13.01 14.12 -8.72
CA PHE A 660 -12.85 13.13 -7.64
C PHE A 660 -13.38 11.75 -8.04
N ALA A 661 -13.33 10.81 -7.09
CA ALA A 661 -14.22 9.65 -7.03
C ALA A 661 -15.10 9.71 -5.78
N HIS A 662 -16.18 8.94 -5.76
CA HIS A 662 -17.25 9.08 -4.78
C HIS A 662 -17.79 7.73 -4.30
N VAL A 663 -18.01 7.60 -3.01
CA VAL A 663 -18.57 6.41 -2.35
C VAL A 663 -19.50 6.83 -1.20
N SER A 664 -20.37 5.93 -0.74
CA SER A 664 -21.22 6.20 0.43
C SER A 664 -20.41 6.10 1.72
N HIS A 665 -20.69 6.97 2.71
CA HIS A 665 -20.19 6.83 4.08
C HIS A 665 -21.32 6.75 5.12
N THR A 666 -22.50 6.22 4.73
CA THR A 666 -23.80 6.33 5.45
C THR A 666 -24.36 7.75 5.51
N PHE A 667 -25.61 7.94 5.94
CA PHE A 667 -26.30 9.22 5.88
C PHE A 667 -25.90 10.14 7.03
N ALA A 668 -26.05 9.66 8.26
CA ALA A 668 -25.85 10.41 9.51
C ALA A 668 -24.69 9.86 10.37
N HIS A 669 -23.84 8.99 9.82
CA HIS A 669 -22.65 8.43 10.48
C HIS A 669 -22.95 7.65 11.78
N MET A 670 -24.19 7.15 11.96
CA MET A 670 -24.53 6.34 13.14
C MET A 670 -23.61 5.13 13.27
N SER A 671 -22.98 4.96 14.45
CA SER A 671 -22.20 3.77 14.80
C SER A 671 -23.03 2.48 14.71
N GLN A 672 -22.60 1.53 13.88
CA GLN A 672 -23.39 0.36 13.50
C GLN A 672 -23.06 -0.92 14.25
N ASN A 673 -22.16 -0.89 15.25
CA ASN A 673 -21.80 -2.10 16.01
C ASN A 673 -23.00 -2.72 16.76
N ASN A 674 -23.90 -1.90 17.32
CA ASN A 674 -25.11 -2.36 18.02
C ASN A 674 -26.42 -1.93 17.35
N ALA A 675 -26.36 -1.40 16.12
CA ALA A 675 -27.53 -0.91 15.38
C ALA A 675 -28.50 -2.05 15.00
N THR A 676 -29.78 -1.73 14.87
CA THR A 676 -30.79 -2.64 14.31
C THR A 676 -30.71 -2.67 12.79
N TYR A 677 -31.33 -3.68 12.16
CA TYR A 677 -31.52 -3.71 10.70
C TYR A 677 -32.21 -2.43 10.21
N SER A 678 -33.23 -1.95 10.93
CA SER A 678 -34.01 -0.75 10.58
C SER A 678 -33.12 0.47 10.36
N ASP A 679 -32.21 0.72 11.30
CA ASP A 679 -31.46 1.96 11.36
C ASP A 679 -30.27 1.87 10.40
N ALA A 680 -29.56 0.73 10.35
CA ALA A 680 -28.55 0.46 9.34
C ALA A 680 -29.09 0.51 7.90
N ASN A 681 -30.35 0.09 7.67
CA ASN A 681 -31.02 0.18 6.38
C ASN A 681 -31.30 1.65 6.01
N ARG A 682 -31.81 2.45 6.96
CA ARG A 682 -32.06 3.89 6.78
C ARG A 682 -30.80 4.66 6.45
N GLU A 683 -29.72 4.39 7.18
CA GLU A 683 -28.38 4.94 6.96
C GLU A 683 -27.89 4.79 5.50
N ILE A 684 -28.17 3.65 4.87
CA ILE A 684 -27.82 3.44 3.46
C ILE A 684 -28.83 4.10 2.53
N PHE A 685 -30.14 3.81 2.65
CA PHE A 685 -31.09 4.23 1.62
C PHE A 685 -31.34 5.76 1.61
N TYR A 686 -31.20 6.46 2.75
CA TYR A 686 -31.26 7.91 2.78
C TYR A 686 -30.06 8.51 2.03
N ASN A 687 -28.85 7.97 2.23
CA ASN A 687 -27.66 8.48 1.56
C ASN A 687 -27.69 8.19 0.05
N ILE A 688 -28.22 7.04 -0.36
CA ILE A 688 -28.50 6.72 -1.77
C ILE A 688 -29.49 7.72 -2.38
N ALA A 689 -30.57 8.06 -1.66
CA ALA A 689 -31.58 9.02 -2.13
C ALA A 689 -31.03 10.45 -2.23
N TRP A 690 -30.26 10.88 -1.23
CA TRP A 690 -29.57 12.17 -1.21
C TRP A 690 -28.54 12.28 -2.35
N MET A 691 -27.60 11.33 -2.48
CA MET A 691 -26.58 11.33 -3.54
C MET A 691 -27.19 11.37 -4.95
N LYS A 692 -28.37 10.77 -5.15
CA LYS A 692 -29.14 10.87 -6.40
C LYS A 692 -29.81 12.23 -6.58
N GLN A 693 -30.33 12.85 -5.52
CA GLN A 693 -30.91 14.19 -5.58
C GLN A 693 -29.87 15.27 -5.90
N VAL A 694 -28.68 15.19 -5.29
CA VAL A 694 -27.59 16.17 -5.51
C VAL A 694 -26.66 15.81 -6.69
N GLY A 695 -26.88 14.68 -7.35
CA GLY A 695 -26.16 14.27 -8.55
C GLY A 695 -24.77 13.66 -8.33
N ILE A 696 -24.36 13.39 -7.09
CA ILE A 696 -23.12 12.64 -6.77
C ILE A 696 -23.19 11.20 -7.30
N TRP A 697 -24.38 10.59 -7.29
CA TRP A 697 -24.60 9.24 -7.82
C TRP A 697 -24.26 9.10 -9.31
N ASP A 698 -24.41 10.17 -10.09
CA ASP A 698 -24.16 10.21 -11.54
C ASP A 698 -22.73 10.72 -11.87
N ALA A 699 -21.79 10.62 -10.90
CA ALA A 699 -20.40 11.00 -11.09
C ALA A 699 -19.63 10.03 -11.99
N ALA A 700 -18.66 10.56 -12.73
CA ALA A 700 -17.82 9.78 -13.65
C ALA A 700 -17.01 8.66 -12.96
N ARG A 701 -16.84 8.73 -11.63
CA ARG A 701 -16.18 7.72 -10.79
C ARG A 701 -16.97 7.42 -9.51
N PHE A 702 -18.24 7.03 -9.64
CA PHE A 702 -19.06 6.61 -8.50
C PHE A 702 -18.91 5.11 -8.18
N SER A 703 -18.77 4.77 -6.89
CA SER A 703 -18.68 3.40 -6.35
C SER A 703 -20.03 2.95 -5.79
N SER A 704 -20.89 2.44 -6.68
CA SER A 704 -22.29 2.09 -6.39
C SER A 704 -22.51 0.80 -5.59
N GLY A 705 -21.55 -0.12 -5.60
CA GLY A 705 -21.53 -1.31 -4.74
C GLY A 705 -20.76 -1.10 -3.44
N GLY A 706 -20.24 0.11 -3.22
CA GLY A 706 -19.25 0.45 -2.20
C GLY A 706 -19.81 1.26 -1.04
N LEU A 707 -19.30 0.97 0.14
CA LEU A 707 -19.57 1.70 1.38
C LEU A 707 -18.29 1.79 2.19
N ILE A 708 -17.94 2.98 2.66
CA ILE A 708 -17.02 3.13 3.80
C ILE A 708 -17.90 3.05 5.06
N PRO A 709 -17.77 2.04 5.94
CA PRO A 709 -18.59 1.96 7.14
C PRO A 709 -18.22 3.07 8.13
N PRO A 710 -19.18 3.66 8.85
CA PRO A 710 -18.94 4.81 9.73
C PRO A 710 -18.04 4.36 10.88
N ALA A 711 -16.90 5.04 11.08
CA ALA A 711 -15.80 4.61 11.97
C ALA A 711 -15.42 3.10 11.88
N ILE A 712 -15.57 2.48 10.69
CA ILE A 712 -15.34 1.03 10.46
C ILE A 712 -16.16 0.14 11.44
N THR A 713 -17.40 0.56 11.71
CA THR A 713 -18.36 -0.15 12.57
C THR A 713 -19.31 -1.05 11.76
N GLY A 714 -20.03 -1.94 12.45
CA GLY A 714 -21.04 -2.83 11.84
C GLY A 714 -20.48 -4.10 11.19
N LEU A 715 -19.16 -4.22 11.01
CA LEU A 715 -18.50 -5.39 10.38
C LEU A 715 -18.64 -6.71 11.16
N HIS A 716 -19.16 -6.66 12.39
CA HIS A 716 -19.54 -7.83 13.19
C HIS A 716 -21.04 -7.81 13.58
N ASN A 717 -21.86 -6.99 12.91
CA ASN A 717 -23.30 -6.91 13.12
C ASN A 717 -24.02 -7.47 11.89
N GLY A 718 -24.51 -8.71 11.99
CA GLY A 718 -25.18 -9.40 10.89
C GLY A 718 -26.42 -8.68 10.35
N ASP A 719 -27.14 -7.93 11.19
CA ASP A 719 -28.29 -7.13 10.75
C ASP A 719 -27.87 -5.90 9.93
N ALA A 720 -26.74 -5.26 10.28
CA ALA A 720 -26.20 -4.13 9.54
C ALA A 720 -25.65 -4.58 8.18
N ILE A 721 -24.82 -5.63 8.16
CA ILE A 721 -24.31 -6.22 6.92
C ILE A 721 -25.45 -6.62 5.98
N LYS A 722 -26.50 -7.27 6.52
CA LYS A 722 -27.70 -7.61 5.73
C LYS A 722 -28.36 -6.35 5.17
N ALA A 723 -28.57 -5.32 6.00
CA ALA A 723 -29.17 -4.06 5.57
C ALA A 723 -28.38 -3.35 4.46
N TRP A 724 -27.06 -3.39 4.49
CA TRP A 724 -26.21 -2.87 3.41
C TRP A 724 -26.40 -3.68 2.13
N MET A 725 -26.36 -5.01 2.23
CA MET A 725 -26.48 -5.92 1.08
C MET A 725 -27.88 -5.89 0.43
N ASP A 726 -28.95 -5.76 1.20
CA ASP A 726 -30.32 -5.58 0.69
C ASP A 726 -30.48 -4.24 -0.08
N ASN A 727 -29.64 -3.24 0.21
CA ASN A 727 -29.57 -1.97 -0.54
C ASN A 727 -28.56 -2.00 -1.71
N GLY A 728 -27.94 -3.14 -1.99
CA GLY A 728 -27.06 -3.35 -3.14
C GLY A 728 -25.55 -3.12 -2.87
N ILE A 729 -25.17 -2.81 -1.63
CA ILE A 729 -23.76 -2.76 -1.22
C ILE A 729 -23.18 -4.19 -1.24
N LYS A 730 -21.99 -4.36 -1.81
CA LYS A 730 -21.30 -5.65 -1.92
C LYS A 730 -19.93 -5.61 -1.27
N HIS A 731 -19.35 -4.42 -1.20
CA HIS A 731 -17.97 -4.20 -0.83
C HIS A 731 -17.88 -3.05 0.18
N VAL A 732 -17.02 -3.24 1.18
CA VAL A 732 -16.68 -2.24 2.19
C VAL A 732 -15.17 -2.18 2.38
N VAL A 733 -14.67 -1.10 2.97
CA VAL A 733 -13.34 -1.09 3.57
C VAL A 733 -13.38 -1.54 5.03
N GLY A 734 -12.32 -2.22 5.46
CA GLY A 734 -12.02 -2.49 6.86
C GLY A 734 -10.98 -1.53 7.42
N ASP A 735 -10.16 -2.02 8.35
CA ASP A 735 -9.07 -1.29 8.99
C ASP A 735 -7.93 -2.29 9.28
N ASN A 736 -6.74 -2.02 8.75
CA ASN A 736 -5.59 -2.91 8.87
C ASN A 736 -4.94 -2.92 10.26
N THR A 737 -5.30 -2.00 11.16
CA THR A 737 -4.89 -2.05 12.57
C THR A 737 -5.64 -3.13 13.37
N ARG A 738 -6.74 -3.66 12.80
CA ARG A 738 -7.65 -4.65 13.40
C ARG A 738 -7.50 -6.01 12.69
N PRO A 739 -6.70 -6.96 13.24
CA PRO A 739 -6.40 -8.22 12.55
C PRO A 739 -7.62 -9.03 12.06
N PRO A 740 -8.77 -9.11 12.77
CA PRO A 740 -9.96 -9.82 12.29
C PRO A 740 -10.57 -9.29 10.98
N LEU A 741 -10.21 -8.07 10.58
CA LEU A 741 -10.64 -7.45 9.31
C LEU A 741 -9.66 -7.70 8.15
N ARG A 742 -8.51 -8.33 8.41
CA ARG A 742 -7.52 -8.74 7.40
C ARG A 742 -7.64 -10.23 7.10
N ASN A 743 -7.36 -10.61 5.85
CA ASN A 743 -7.37 -12.01 5.45
C ASN A 743 -6.18 -12.76 6.09
N GLN A 744 -6.47 -13.92 6.69
CA GLN A 744 -5.49 -14.72 7.45
C GLN A 744 -4.80 -15.81 6.60
N GLU A 745 -5.25 -16.03 5.37
CA GLU A 745 -4.66 -16.98 4.41
C GLU A 745 -3.66 -16.26 3.48
N ASN A 746 -3.99 -15.07 3.00
CA ASN A 746 -3.11 -14.24 2.18
C ASN A 746 -3.44 -12.74 2.32
N GLU A 747 -2.46 -11.91 2.63
CA GLU A 747 -2.62 -10.47 2.83
C GLU A 747 -3.04 -9.67 1.58
N PHE A 748 -2.83 -10.23 0.38
CA PHE A 748 -3.30 -9.63 -0.89
C PHE A 748 -4.74 -10.02 -1.24
N TRP A 749 -5.47 -10.67 -0.33
CA TRP A 749 -6.88 -11.05 -0.50
C TRP A 749 -7.78 -10.24 0.45
N PRO A 750 -9.04 -9.98 0.06
CA PRO A 750 -10.02 -9.38 0.96
C PRO A 750 -10.51 -10.43 1.99
N VAL A 751 -11.11 -9.98 3.09
CA VAL A 751 -11.96 -10.87 3.89
C VAL A 751 -13.32 -10.99 3.20
N VAL A 752 -13.84 -12.21 3.07
CA VAL A 752 -15.26 -12.42 2.77
C VAL A 752 -15.96 -12.73 4.08
N SER A 753 -16.93 -11.90 4.45
CA SER A 753 -17.69 -12.05 5.69
C SER A 753 -18.38 -13.41 5.80
N SER A 754 -18.55 -13.89 7.02
CA SER A 754 -19.16 -15.18 7.35
C SER A 754 -20.16 -15.06 8.50
N VAL A 755 -21.17 -15.94 8.54
CA VAL A 755 -22.14 -15.98 9.65
C VAL A 755 -21.44 -16.19 10.99
N ALA A 756 -20.39 -17.01 11.04
CA ALA A 756 -19.63 -17.29 12.26
C ALA A 756 -18.92 -16.05 12.81
N ASN A 757 -18.14 -15.34 11.98
CA ASN A 757 -17.29 -14.24 12.45
C ASN A 757 -17.98 -12.87 12.41
N ASN A 758 -18.97 -12.68 11.53
CA ASN A 758 -19.56 -11.38 11.21
C ASN A 758 -21.09 -11.33 11.44
N GLY A 759 -21.74 -12.47 11.68
CA GLY A 759 -23.20 -12.58 11.81
C GLY A 759 -23.97 -12.64 10.48
N TYR A 760 -23.34 -12.29 9.36
CA TYR A 760 -23.87 -12.46 8.00
C TYR A 760 -22.73 -12.76 7.02
N ALA A 761 -23.04 -13.29 5.83
CA ALA A 761 -22.04 -13.77 4.88
C ALA A 761 -22.15 -13.13 3.49
N GLY A 762 -21.01 -13.01 2.81
CA GLY A 762 -20.92 -12.65 1.39
C GLY A 762 -20.58 -11.18 1.07
N LEU A 763 -20.57 -10.29 2.07
CA LEU A 763 -19.96 -8.96 1.93
C LEU A 763 -18.43 -9.08 1.85
N THR A 764 -17.81 -8.39 0.89
CA THR A 764 -16.35 -8.26 0.77
C THR A 764 -15.84 -7.12 1.66
N ILE A 765 -14.87 -7.39 2.52
CA ILE A 765 -14.15 -6.39 3.31
C ILE A 765 -12.74 -6.24 2.70
N VAL A 766 -12.48 -5.09 2.11
CA VAL A 766 -11.22 -4.67 1.50
C VAL A 766 -10.30 -4.13 2.61
N PRO A 767 -9.02 -4.52 2.68
CA PRO A 767 -8.08 -3.94 3.64
C PRO A 767 -7.87 -2.43 3.39
N ARG A 768 -7.58 -1.65 4.44
CA ARG A 768 -7.31 -0.20 4.36
C ARG A 768 -6.29 0.22 5.42
N TRP A 769 -5.28 0.99 5.03
CA TRP A 769 -4.26 1.51 5.95
C TRP A 769 -4.75 2.77 6.68
N ALA A 770 -4.69 2.76 8.01
CA ALA A 770 -4.68 3.99 8.80
C ALA A 770 -3.34 4.74 8.62
N THR A 771 -3.32 6.05 8.87
CA THR A 771 -2.10 6.87 8.79
C THR A 771 -1.89 7.69 10.07
N THR A 772 -0.72 8.32 10.21
CA THR A 772 -0.42 9.30 11.29
C THR A 772 -1.02 10.70 11.04
N ILE A 773 -1.93 10.81 10.06
CA ILE A 773 -2.79 11.96 9.81
C ILE A 773 -4.19 11.60 10.37
N PHE A 774 -4.49 12.04 11.59
CA PHE A 774 -5.68 11.60 12.33
C PHE A 774 -6.98 12.29 11.87
N TYR A 775 -8.11 11.62 12.07
CA TYR A 775 -9.45 12.02 11.57
C TYR A 775 -9.89 13.42 12.04
N ASN A 776 -9.67 13.65 13.32
CA ASN A 776 -9.93 14.81 14.16
C ASN A 776 -8.82 15.88 14.09
N CYS A 777 -8.03 15.94 13.00
CA CYS A 777 -6.97 16.93 12.82
C CYS A 777 -6.95 17.62 11.45
N ASP A 778 -6.77 18.93 11.48
CA ASP A 778 -6.77 19.83 10.33
C ASP A 778 -5.43 20.54 10.09
N THR A 779 -4.49 20.41 11.03
CA THR A 779 -3.24 21.16 11.10
C THR A 779 -2.06 20.30 11.56
N ALA A 780 -0.86 20.68 11.14
CA ALA A 780 0.39 20.00 11.50
C ALA A 780 0.59 19.91 13.03
N ALA A 781 0.21 20.97 13.75
CA ALA A 781 0.29 21.01 15.21
C ALA A 781 -0.64 19.96 15.86
N CYS A 782 -1.88 19.84 15.37
CA CYS A 782 -2.85 18.87 15.87
C CYS A 782 -2.35 17.43 15.70
N THR A 783 -2.04 17.03 14.46
CA THR A 783 -1.71 15.62 14.17
C THR A 783 -0.38 15.20 14.81
N THR A 784 0.54 16.14 15.04
CA THR A 784 1.78 15.89 15.80
C THR A 784 1.50 15.74 17.30
N ALA A 785 0.63 16.58 17.87
CA ALA A 785 0.27 16.50 19.29
C ALA A 785 -0.44 15.17 19.62
N GLU A 786 -1.33 14.70 18.74
CA GLU A 786 -1.99 13.41 18.91
C GLU A 786 -0.99 12.25 18.75
N TRP A 787 -0.17 12.22 17.70
CA TRP A 787 0.88 11.19 17.48
C TRP A 787 1.81 11.02 18.68
N VAL A 788 2.25 12.12 19.30
CA VAL A 788 3.09 12.11 20.50
C VAL A 788 2.33 11.59 21.73
N THR A 789 1.03 11.88 21.84
CA THR A 789 0.22 11.53 23.02
C THR A 789 -0.32 10.09 22.98
N THR A 790 -0.77 9.63 21.81
CA THR A 790 -1.50 8.34 21.65
C THR A 790 -0.63 7.22 21.08
N SER A 791 0.26 7.54 20.12
CA SER A 791 1.07 6.56 19.39
C SER A 791 2.52 6.44 19.86
N GLY A 792 2.91 7.16 20.92
CA GLY A 792 4.29 7.18 21.43
C GLY A 792 5.29 7.91 20.52
N GLY A 793 4.78 8.77 19.63
CA GLY A 793 5.55 9.56 18.69
C GLY A 793 6.57 10.50 19.34
N LYS A 794 7.62 10.87 18.61
CA LYS A 794 8.76 11.65 19.13
C LYS A 794 9.31 12.60 18.09
N GLY A 795 9.28 13.90 18.40
CA GLY A 795 9.80 14.97 17.56
C GLY A 795 8.71 15.94 17.15
N ASP A 796 8.88 16.55 15.99
CA ASP A 796 7.96 17.50 15.37
C ASP A 796 7.21 16.87 14.19
N PHE A 797 6.50 17.69 13.42
CA PHE A 797 5.79 17.24 12.22
C PHE A 797 6.72 16.68 11.14
N ALA A 798 8.00 17.10 11.08
CA ALA A 798 8.96 16.51 10.14
C ALA A 798 9.40 15.11 10.58
N ALA A 799 9.48 14.85 11.89
CA ALA A 799 9.67 13.50 12.42
C ALA A 799 8.45 12.60 12.12
N LEU A 800 7.22 13.11 12.31
CA LEU A 800 5.98 12.42 11.94
C LEU A 800 5.91 12.10 10.44
N LEU A 801 6.29 13.04 9.58
CA LEU A 801 6.34 12.81 8.13
C LEU A 801 7.45 11.83 7.73
N LYS A 802 8.57 11.74 8.46
CA LYS A 802 9.58 10.70 8.23
C LYS A 802 9.08 9.30 8.62
N ASP A 803 8.38 9.19 9.74
CA ASP A 803 7.71 7.96 10.18
C ASP A 803 6.65 7.52 9.16
N GLY A 804 5.79 8.45 8.75
CA GLY A 804 4.80 8.26 7.69
C GLY A 804 5.41 7.90 6.34
N LEU A 805 6.51 8.53 5.92
CA LEU A 805 7.25 8.18 4.70
C LEU A 805 7.73 6.74 4.76
N THR A 806 8.41 6.37 5.85
CA THR A 806 9.02 5.04 6.05
C THR A 806 7.94 3.96 6.00
N THR A 807 6.87 4.13 6.79
CA THR A 807 5.77 3.16 6.90
C THR A 807 4.96 3.05 5.61
N ASN A 808 4.53 4.16 5.01
CA ASN A 808 3.58 4.10 3.89
C ASN A 808 4.26 3.75 2.56
N THR A 809 5.51 4.18 2.31
CA THR A 809 6.26 3.70 1.13
C THR A 809 6.59 2.21 1.23
N ARG A 810 6.80 1.64 2.43
CA ARG A 810 6.97 0.19 2.61
C ARG A 810 5.77 -0.59 2.09
N HIS A 811 4.54 -0.13 2.37
CA HIS A 811 3.32 -0.77 1.88
C HIS A 811 3.23 -0.75 0.34
N LEU A 812 3.55 0.39 -0.30
CA LEU A 812 3.60 0.49 -1.76
C LEU A 812 4.71 -0.40 -2.36
N LEU A 813 5.92 -0.40 -1.77
CA LEU A 813 7.05 -1.21 -2.21
C LEU A 813 6.84 -2.73 -1.96
N GLY A 814 5.98 -3.10 -1.02
CA GLY A 814 5.46 -4.46 -0.83
C GLY A 814 4.35 -4.86 -1.81
N LEU A 815 3.92 -3.94 -2.68
CA LEU A 815 2.83 -4.09 -3.64
C LEU A 815 1.44 -4.30 -3.02
N HIS A 816 1.21 -3.81 -1.80
CA HIS A 816 -0.13 -3.76 -1.21
C HIS A 816 -1.04 -2.85 -2.05
N HIS A 817 -2.29 -3.27 -2.26
CA HIS A 817 -3.29 -2.57 -3.09
C HIS A 817 -4.34 -1.83 -2.24
N ASP A 818 -4.20 -1.94 -0.92
CA ASP A 818 -5.03 -1.39 0.13
C ASP A 818 -5.00 0.16 0.05
N PRO A 819 -6.15 0.87 -0.01
CA PRO A 819 -6.18 2.33 0.08
C PRO A 819 -5.75 2.85 1.46
N PHE A 820 -5.56 4.16 1.56
CA PHE A 820 -5.21 4.89 2.79
C PHE A 820 -6.40 5.73 3.28
N MET A 821 -6.60 5.75 4.60
CA MET A 821 -7.67 6.43 5.31
C MET A 821 -7.29 7.87 5.71
N PHE A 822 -8.15 8.82 5.37
CA PHE A 822 -8.15 10.24 5.77
C PHE A 822 -9.60 10.70 5.95
N HIS A 823 -9.82 11.89 6.49
CA HIS A 823 -11.14 12.46 6.79
C HIS A 823 -11.20 13.94 6.38
N GLN A 824 -12.41 14.52 6.29
CA GLN A 824 -12.63 15.87 5.72
C GLN A 824 -11.74 16.97 6.33
N ALA A 825 -11.45 16.91 7.64
CA ALA A 825 -10.59 17.88 8.32
C ALA A 825 -9.16 17.91 7.75
N ASN A 826 -8.65 16.77 7.29
CA ASN A 826 -7.31 16.65 6.70
C ASN A 826 -7.16 17.43 5.38
N MET A 827 -8.26 17.91 4.80
CA MET A 827 -8.30 18.73 3.57
C MET A 827 -8.33 20.24 3.81
N ARG A 828 -8.26 20.74 5.05
CA ARG A 828 -8.15 22.20 5.32
C ARG A 828 -6.91 22.78 4.62
N GLN A 829 -7.08 23.81 3.78
CA GLN A 829 -5.98 24.33 2.94
C GLN A 829 -5.93 25.86 2.84
N THR A 830 -7.07 26.52 2.69
CA THR A 830 -7.10 27.93 2.25
C THR A 830 -6.58 28.92 3.29
N ASP A 831 -6.64 28.56 4.57
CA ASP A 831 -6.23 29.38 5.71
C ASP A 831 -5.12 28.78 6.58
N VAL A 832 -4.56 27.62 6.22
CA VAL A 832 -3.40 27.03 6.90
C VAL A 832 -2.09 27.77 6.57
N GLU A 833 -1.03 27.46 7.31
CA GLU A 833 0.31 28.01 7.06
C GLU A 833 0.95 27.43 5.79
N SER A 834 1.95 28.12 5.23
CA SER A 834 2.71 27.58 4.10
C SER A 834 3.68 26.48 4.56
N PHE A 835 3.60 25.31 3.93
CA PHE A 835 4.51 24.19 4.14
C PHE A 835 5.43 23.99 2.92
N THR A 836 6.46 23.14 3.05
CA THR A 836 7.39 22.81 1.97
C THR A 836 7.67 21.30 1.97
N VAL A 837 7.43 20.63 0.84
CA VAL A 837 7.73 19.21 0.65
C VAL A 837 8.63 19.06 -0.58
N GLY A 838 9.90 18.75 -0.33
CA GLY A 838 10.93 18.65 -1.38
C GLY A 838 11.08 19.95 -2.15
N ASN A 839 10.63 19.97 -3.42
CA ASN A 839 10.66 21.15 -4.28
C ASN A 839 9.32 21.90 -4.38
N GLN A 840 8.26 21.45 -3.70
CA GLN A 840 6.95 22.11 -3.66
C GLN A 840 6.82 22.95 -2.39
N SER A 841 6.28 24.18 -2.49
CA SER A 841 6.11 25.07 -1.35
C SER A 841 4.88 25.97 -1.53
N GLY A 842 4.10 26.13 -0.45
CA GLY A 842 2.85 26.90 -0.45
C GLY A 842 1.91 26.41 0.66
N LYS A 843 0.69 26.94 0.70
CA LYS A 843 -0.35 26.38 1.59
C LYS A 843 -0.70 24.96 1.14
N MET A 844 -0.65 24.01 2.06
CA MET A 844 -0.94 22.61 1.80
C MET A 844 -1.72 22.03 2.97
N SER A 845 -2.77 21.27 2.67
CA SER A 845 -3.50 20.47 3.65
C SER A 845 -2.65 19.29 4.16
N LEU A 846 -3.07 18.65 5.25
CA LEU A 846 -2.39 17.45 5.76
C LEU A 846 -2.38 16.32 4.72
N LEU A 847 -3.50 16.14 3.99
CA LEU A 847 -3.59 15.21 2.85
C LEU A 847 -2.56 15.54 1.77
N GLN A 848 -2.43 16.82 1.39
CA GLN A 848 -1.49 17.26 0.36
C GLN A 848 -0.04 17.05 0.80
N VAL A 849 0.33 17.45 2.03
CA VAL A 849 1.69 17.28 2.56
C VAL A 849 2.10 15.80 2.62
N TRP A 850 1.21 14.94 3.11
CA TRP A 850 1.44 13.49 3.14
C TRP A 850 1.57 12.93 1.73
N THR A 851 0.65 13.27 0.82
CA THR A 851 0.65 12.74 -0.55
C THR A 851 1.90 13.15 -1.32
N GLU A 852 2.34 14.42 -1.22
CA GLU A 852 3.61 14.88 -1.77
C GLU A 852 4.80 14.09 -1.20
N THR A 853 4.80 13.83 0.11
CA THR A 853 5.91 13.14 0.79
C THR A 853 6.06 11.70 0.30
N ILE A 854 4.94 10.96 0.16
CA ILE A 854 4.97 9.58 -0.37
C ILE A 854 5.26 9.57 -1.88
N ALA A 855 4.62 10.46 -2.65
CA ALA A 855 4.75 10.49 -4.11
C ALA A 855 6.17 10.89 -4.57
N GLN A 856 6.77 11.90 -3.94
CA GLN A 856 8.13 12.33 -4.25
C GLN A 856 9.16 11.25 -3.88
N GLU A 857 8.98 10.54 -2.76
CA GLU A 857 9.86 9.44 -2.37
C GLU A 857 9.79 8.25 -3.34
N MET A 858 8.57 7.78 -3.68
CA MET A 858 8.39 6.71 -4.68
C MET A 858 9.02 7.08 -6.02
N SER A 859 8.88 8.34 -6.45
CA SER A 859 9.45 8.88 -7.70
C SER A 859 10.96 9.11 -7.64
N ARG A 860 11.55 9.27 -6.44
CA ARG A 860 13.00 9.39 -6.22
C ARG A 860 13.71 8.05 -6.43
N ILE A 861 13.04 6.94 -6.12
CA ILE A 861 13.65 5.61 -6.04
C ILE A 861 13.18 4.66 -7.15
N THR A 862 12.01 4.89 -7.76
CA THR A 862 11.45 4.08 -8.85
C THR A 862 10.85 4.94 -9.97
N THR A 863 10.66 4.34 -11.15
CA THR A 863 9.96 4.94 -12.30
C THR A 863 8.49 4.51 -12.40
N TRP A 864 7.92 3.97 -11.32
CA TRP A 864 6.64 3.23 -11.35
C TRP A 864 5.42 4.17 -11.36
N PRO A 865 4.38 3.87 -12.14
CA PRO A 865 3.13 4.63 -12.12
C PRO A 865 2.40 4.54 -10.78
N LEU A 866 2.02 5.67 -10.20
CA LEU A 866 1.07 5.75 -9.08
C LEU A 866 -0.35 5.97 -9.63
N ILE A 867 -1.25 5.04 -9.37
CA ILE A 867 -2.59 5.01 -9.99
C ILE A 867 -3.65 4.93 -8.89
N THR A 868 -4.69 5.75 -8.95
CA THR A 868 -5.91 5.56 -8.17
C THR A 868 -6.98 4.88 -9.01
N ILE A 869 -7.73 3.98 -8.40
CA ILE A 869 -9.01 3.43 -8.91
C ILE A 869 -10.05 3.55 -7.79
N LYS A 870 -11.34 3.59 -8.14
CA LYS A 870 -12.43 3.77 -7.16
C LYS A 870 -12.72 2.50 -6.36
N HIS A 871 -13.39 2.61 -5.22
CA HIS A 871 -13.63 1.50 -4.29
C HIS A 871 -14.23 0.23 -4.93
N ASP A 872 -15.25 0.36 -5.79
CA ASP A 872 -15.82 -0.80 -6.51
C ASP A 872 -14.76 -1.55 -7.35
N ASP A 873 -13.77 -0.83 -7.89
CA ASP A 873 -12.75 -1.37 -8.77
C ASP A 873 -11.59 -1.97 -7.97
N ILE A 874 -11.22 -1.39 -6.82
CA ILE A 874 -10.20 -1.98 -5.93
C ILE A 874 -10.74 -3.26 -5.28
N ALA A 875 -12.02 -3.28 -4.86
CA ALA A 875 -12.68 -4.51 -4.41
C ALA A 875 -12.70 -5.59 -5.50
N THR A 876 -12.90 -5.19 -6.76
CA THR A 876 -12.84 -6.08 -7.92
C THR A 876 -11.42 -6.62 -8.15
N GLU A 877 -10.35 -5.82 -8.00
CA GLU A 877 -8.98 -6.35 -8.09
C GLU A 877 -8.65 -7.31 -6.94
N PHE A 878 -9.07 -7.03 -5.71
CA PHE A 878 -8.88 -7.93 -4.57
C PHE A 878 -9.62 -9.28 -4.76
N LEU A 879 -10.85 -9.26 -5.26
CA LEU A 879 -11.61 -10.47 -5.60
C LEU A 879 -10.98 -11.23 -6.78
N ASN A 880 -10.51 -10.52 -7.81
CA ASN A 880 -9.78 -11.12 -8.92
C ASN A 880 -8.46 -11.74 -8.42
N ARG A 881 -7.71 -11.08 -7.54
CA ARG A 881 -6.47 -11.59 -6.96
C ARG A 881 -6.70 -12.89 -6.21
N MET A 882 -7.66 -12.93 -5.29
CA MET A 882 -8.05 -14.16 -4.59
C MET A 882 -8.49 -15.27 -5.56
N THR A 883 -9.22 -14.92 -6.63
CA THR A 883 -9.70 -15.91 -7.61
C THR A 883 -8.56 -16.46 -8.46
N ARG A 884 -7.65 -15.60 -8.96
CA ARG A 884 -6.45 -16.01 -9.72
C ARG A 884 -5.61 -17.00 -8.93
N ASP A 885 -5.28 -16.67 -7.68
CA ASP A 885 -4.42 -17.49 -6.84
C ASP A 885 -5.05 -18.87 -6.58
N LYS A 886 -6.37 -18.92 -6.35
CA LYS A 886 -7.14 -20.17 -6.18
C LYS A 886 -7.25 -21.03 -7.46
N CYS A 887 -6.97 -20.47 -8.63
CA CYS A 887 -6.82 -21.24 -9.87
C CYS A 887 -5.44 -21.94 -10.00
N VAL A 888 -4.48 -21.64 -9.11
CA VAL A 888 -3.10 -22.15 -9.15
C VAL A 888 -2.44 -21.90 -10.53
N PRO A 889 -2.11 -20.63 -10.85
CA PRO A 889 -1.58 -20.26 -12.15
C PRO A 889 -0.18 -20.84 -12.37
N SER A 890 0.12 -21.23 -13.61
CA SER A 890 1.42 -21.76 -14.02
C SER A 890 1.95 -21.04 -15.26
N LEU A 891 3.27 -21.00 -15.41
CA LEU A 891 3.96 -20.52 -16.60
C LEU A 891 5.14 -21.45 -16.85
N LYS A 892 5.24 -22.04 -18.04
CA LYS A 892 6.40 -22.84 -18.46
C LYS A 892 7.11 -22.11 -19.60
N TRP A 893 8.43 -22.01 -19.59
CA TRP A 893 9.21 -21.39 -20.67
C TRP A 893 10.14 -22.38 -21.36
N THR A 894 10.39 -22.13 -22.65
CA THR A 894 11.15 -23.03 -23.53
C THR A 894 12.47 -22.39 -23.92
N VAL A 895 13.58 -23.04 -23.55
CA VAL A 895 14.92 -22.77 -24.09
C VAL A 895 15.06 -23.50 -25.43
N ALA A 896 15.57 -22.78 -26.43
CA ALA A 896 15.92 -23.36 -27.72
C ALA A 896 17.08 -24.36 -27.61
N ALA A 897 17.25 -25.22 -28.62
CA ALA A 897 18.16 -26.37 -28.58
C ALA A 897 19.66 -26.01 -28.48
N GLU A 898 20.04 -24.76 -28.73
CA GLU A 898 21.38 -24.22 -28.48
C GLU A 898 21.66 -23.87 -27.00
N GLY A 899 20.66 -23.98 -26.12
CA GLY A 899 20.77 -23.77 -24.66
C GLY A 899 20.92 -22.30 -24.20
N GLN A 900 21.00 -21.35 -25.14
CA GLN A 900 21.39 -19.95 -24.86
C GLN A 900 20.23 -18.96 -24.82
N SER A 901 19.02 -19.35 -25.23
CA SER A 901 17.92 -18.42 -25.47
C SER A 901 16.55 -19.03 -25.15
N ILE A 902 15.76 -18.32 -24.35
CA ILE A 902 14.34 -18.61 -24.13
C ILE A 902 13.54 -18.01 -25.29
N ILE A 903 12.71 -18.82 -25.97
CA ILE A 903 12.05 -18.46 -27.24
C ILE A 903 10.52 -18.34 -27.15
N ASP A 904 9.91 -19.00 -26.17
CA ASP A 904 8.47 -18.94 -25.91
C ASP A 904 8.16 -19.23 -24.43
N ALA A 905 6.93 -18.92 -24.03
CA ALA A 905 6.36 -19.34 -22.76
C ALA A 905 4.86 -19.67 -22.90
N THR A 906 4.40 -20.66 -22.14
CA THR A 906 3.02 -21.13 -22.10
C THR A 906 2.44 -20.94 -20.71
N VAL A 907 1.35 -20.19 -20.61
CA VAL A 907 0.61 -19.94 -19.35
C VAL A 907 -0.58 -20.88 -19.22
N GLY A 908 -0.75 -21.42 -18.02
CA GLY A 908 -1.83 -22.32 -17.66
C GLY A 908 -2.36 -22.06 -16.25
N ALA A 909 -3.20 -22.97 -15.78
CA ALA A 909 -3.77 -23.01 -14.44
C ALA A 909 -4.22 -24.44 -14.14
N SER A 910 -4.72 -24.72 -12.93
CA SER A 910 -5.41 -25.98 -12.64
C SER A 910 -6.55 -26.22 -13.63
N GLY A 911 -6.53 -27.37 -14.32
CA GLY A 911 -7.49 -27.68 -15.40
C GLY A 911 -7.46 -26.74 -16.62
N ASN A 912 -6.43 -25.89 -16.75
CA ASN A 912 -6.36 -24.80 -17.73
C ASN A 912 -7.62 -23.91 -17.78
N SER A 913 -8.22 -23.61 -16.61
CA SER A 913 -9.30 -22.64 -16.53
C SER A 913 -9.21 -21.76 -15.30
N CYS A 914 -9.73 -20.54 -15.39
CA CYS A 914 -9.87 -19.63 -14.25
C CYS A 914 -11.04 -18.67 -14.46
N GLY A 915 -11.70 -18.28 -13.36
CA GLY A 915 -12.82 -17.32 -13.38
C GLY A 915 -12.42 -15.87 -13.71
N THR A 916 -11.13 -15.60 -13.87
CA THR A 916 -10.55 -14.28 -14.20
C THR A 916 -9.26 -14.50 -14.99
N PRO A 917 -8.86 -13.60 -15.91
CA PRO A 917 -7.64 -13.75 -16.69
C PRO A 917 -6.36 -13.80 -15.82
N ILE A 918 -5.39 -14.62 -16.24
CA ILE A 918 -4.07 -14.73 -15.60
C ILE A 918 -3.12 -13.68 -16.21
N PRO A 919 -2.57 -12.74 -15.42
CA PRO A 919 -1.53 -11.82 -15.88
C PRO A 919 -0.20 -12.55 -16.05
N VAL A 920 0.51 -12.26 -17.12
CA VAL A 920 1.91 -12.66 -17.33
C VAL A 920 2.69 -11.41 -17.73
N THR A 921 3.74 -11.12 -16.99
CA THR A 921 4.69 -10.05 -17.25
C THR A 921 5.75 -10.52 -18.22
N PHE A 922 6.05 -9.73 -19.26
CA PHE A 922 7.07 -10.02 -20.27
C PHE A 922 8.14 -8.91 -20.33
N PRO A 923 9.44 -9.28 -20.49
CA PRO A 923 10.54 -8.33 -20.66
C PRO A 923 10.78 -7.94 -22.13
N VAL A 924 10.18 -8.66 -23.07
CA VAL A 924 10.30 -8.52 -24.52
C VAL A 924 8.91 -8.59 -25.17
N ASP A 925 8.77 -8.10 -26.40
CA ASP A 925 7.52 -8.27 -27.14
C ASP A 925 7.24 -9.75 -27.45
N ALA A 926 5.99 -10.14 -27.25
CA ALA A 926 5.51 -11.51 -27.46
C ALA A 926 4.15 -11.51 -28.16
N VAL A 927 3.94 -12.54 -29.00
CA VAL A 927 2.74 -12.74 -29.82
C VAL A 927 2.12 -14.11 -29.57
N THR A 928 0.80 -14.20 -29.71
CA THR A 928 0.03 -15.45 -29.66
C THR A 928 -1.02 -15.47 -30.77
N THR A 929 -1.50 -16.66 -31.13
CA THR A 929 -2.68 -16.87 -31.99
C THR A 929 -3.94 -17.19 -31.18
N ALA A 930 -3.83 -17.30 -29.84
CA ALA A 930 -4.97 -17.53 -28.96
C ALA A 930 -5.94 -16.34 -28.89
N GLY A 931 -7.23 -16.63 -28.81
CA GLY A 931 -8.25 -15.63 -28.47
C GLY A 931 -8.29 -15.33 -26.97
N GLY A 932 -9.04 -14.30 -26.58
CA GLY A 932 -9.30 -14.00 -25.16
C GLY A 932 -8.13 -13.37 -24.39
N THR A 933 -7.11 -12.85 -25.08
CA THR A 933 -5.97 -12.16 -24.46
C THR A 933 -6.03 -10.65 -24.64
N THR A 934 -5.67 -9.88 -23.61
CA THR A 934 -5.46 -8.41 -23.71
C THR A 934 -4.05 -8.02 -23.28
N SER A 935 -3.66 -6.75 -23.47
CA SER A 935 -2.34 -6.23 -23.07
C SER A 935 -2.48 -4.95 -22.24
N GLU A 936 -1.74 -4.87 -21.14
CA GLU A 936 -1.56 -3.69 -20.28
C GLU A 936 -0.10 -3.23 -20.39
N LYS A 937 0.11 -1.93 -20.58
CA LYS A 937 1.43 -1.27 -20.59
C LYS A 937 1.23 0.15 -20.07
N VAL A 938 1.63 0.39 -18.82
CA VAL A 938 1.44 1.70 -18.18
C VAL A 938 2.80 2.36 -17.96
N GLY A 939 3.06 3.43 -18.71
CA GLY A 939 4.31 4.18 -18.58
C GLY A 939 5.56 3.33 -18.79
N SER A 940 6.42 3.30 -17.76
CA SER A 940 7.67 2.54 -17.78
C SER A 940 7.52 1.05 -17.43
N ASP A 941 6.38 0.61 -16.88
CA ASP A 941 6.18 -0.79 -16.46
C ASP A 941 6.41 -1.78 -17.62
N PRO A 942 6.87 -3.01 -17.36
CA PRO A 942 6.87 -4.10 -18.35
C PRO A 942 5.49 -4.33 -18.99
N VAL A 943 5.45 -5.02 -20.14
CA VAL A 943 4.18 -5.39 -20.77
C VAL A 943 3.56 -6.56 -19.99
N VAL A 944 2.32 -6.40 -19.54
CA VAL A 944 1.52 -7.48 -18.96
C VAL A 944 0.53 -7.97 -20.02
N LYS A 945 0.51 -9.27 -20.29
CA LYS A 945 -0.57 -9.92 -21.05
C LYS A 945 -1.56 -10.54 -20.08
N TRP A 946 -2.85 -10.28 -20.26
CA TRP A 946 -3.91 -10.91 -19.48
C TRP A 946 -4.52 -12.03 -20.30
N ASN A 947 -4.55 -13.25 -19.74
CA ASN A 947 -4.84 -14.48 -20.47
C ASN A 947 -6.10 -15.15 -19.93
N THR A 948 -7.18 -15.17 -20.71
CA THR A 948 -8.40 -15.93 -20.36
C THR A 948 -8.16 -17.41 -20.62
N LEU A 949 -8.37 -18.26 -19.61
CA LEU A 949 -8.15 -19.71 -19.70
C LEU A 949 -9.48 -20.48 -19.67
N SER A 950 -9.76 -21.26 -20.71
CA SER A 950 -11.05 -21.92 -20.96
C SER A 950 -10.91 -23.39 -21.39
N GLY A 951 -10.10 -24.16 -20.65
CA GLY A 951 -9.78 -25.57 -20.89
C GLY A 951 -8.48 -25.80 -21.66
N SER A 952 -7.87 -24.74 -22.19
CA SER A 952 -6.60 -24.76 -22.94
C SER A 952 -5.62 -23.73 -22.37
N ALA A 953 -4.34 -24.10 -22.33
CA ALA A 953 -3.24 -23.18 -22.04
C ALA A 953 -3.00 -22.20 -23.20
N VAL A 954 -2.33 -21.07 -22.94
CA VAL A 954 -2.01 -20.04 -23.93
C VAL A 954 -0.50 -19.92 -24.12
N SER A 955 -0.01 -20.20 -25.32
CA SER A 955 1.41 -20.08 -25.68
C SER A 955 1.73 -18.74 -26.33
N TRP A 956 2.84 -18.14 -25.93
CA TRP A 956 3.37 -16.85 -26.39
C TRP A 956 4.77 -17.04 -26.97
N LYS A 957 4.94 -16.76 -28.27
CA LYS A 957 6.25 -16.75 -28.92
C LYS A 957 6.87 -15.36 -28.84
N PHE A 958 8.16 -15.27 -28.51
CA PHE A 958 8.83 -13.99 -28.37
C PHE A 958 9.29 -13.45 -29.73
N ALA A 959 9.20 -12.13 -29.91
CA ALA A 959 9.72 -11.43 -31.10
C ALA A 959 11.25 -11.30 -31.07
N SER A 960 11.84 -11.32 -29.88
CA SER A 960 13.29 -11.42 -29.63
C SER A 960 13.51 -12.40 -28.48
N PRO A 961 14.36 -13.44 -28.64
CA PRO A 961 14.62 -14.39 -27.57
C PRO A 961 15.26 -13.73 -26.34
N ILE A 962 14.99 -14.26 -25.15
CA ILE A 962 15.59 -13.79 -23.89
C ILE A 962 16.85 -14.61 -23.63
N ALA A 963 17.99 -13.93 -23.50
CA ALA A 963 19.26 -14.60 -23.20
C ALA A 963 19.22 -15.31 -21.82
N VAL A 964 19.81 -16.49 -21.76
CA VAL A 964 19.99 -17.29 -20.54
C VAL A 964 21.11 -16.70 -19.69
#